data_AF-A0A9E5P657-F1
#
_entry.id   AF-A0A9E5P657-F1
#
_cell.length_a   1.000
_cell.length_b   1.000
_cell.length_c   1.000
_cell.angle_alpha   90.00
_cell.angle_beta   90.00
_cell.angle_gamma   90.00
#
_symmetry.space_group_name_H-M   'P 1'
#
loop_
_entity.id
_entity.type
_entity.pdbx_description
1 polymer ?
#
loop_
_entity_poly.entity_id
_entity_poly.type
_entity_poly.pdbx_seq_one_letter_code
_entity_poly.pdbx_strand_id
1 'polypeptide(L)'
;MLTLSRRHFLKLFMGTVAGLSAGCTDFDNIVSGRLPPTEWENPIEEWIPSICQQCLGGCGLLVRVVGGRPVGVIGNPLHPINSGGICPKGLASIQSLNDPDRVQTPLKRIGERGEGKWQPISWEEANDLVVERLRALKEKDLTHSLAILAGQFTDLRDPLIRRFANAYGTPNYIRNRCFAPDEPAKAHSLMQGVTSPLGYDLMNTGLILSFGCSLLEAWVSPVFQLRAYGHIRQERRGNRGRIYVVDPRYSVTASKADQWIPIRPGTDAALALGLANVMIQEWIYDLKFVESNGSGFEDWTDHDGKHHMGFKTLVLNEYGPLKVSSITGVPVKTIFSLARAFASTKPALALGEKGLSYHPNDIYTRMAIHSLNGLSGSLGSAGGLTVQSDVPTLTWPALEQNEQVRRANFRPRIDGAGQGRYFLATDAVENFPQNVIAGQPYPVDTLFLVHTDPLFSHPRRENFIEALRKIPFIVSFSPFLDETSLYADLILPDHTFLERWQGSPVRHVSGFNLFSLGRPAVTPIHETRDTGDFLIGVAKKLGDGMAKAFPWKDWQALLVQTTRGLYDSEEGYIVSIPEEEAFRQFLERSGYRTRKEKSFEAFWDSLSAKGAWWNPGGSSTKLRDLIPTPPGKFAFYSRLLEERMRTAAENSGGMKRLLAELGLEARGDRLYLPHHETVEGQENSESSFTLNAYRIMSMSGVTASQPWLQETLAPHVKETWENWVEINTRKAEEMGIRDGDRVWLESSKGKIQLRAATSSTVAPDMVHIPFGQGHRAYGRWAKGRGSNPNDVIISLDDTLKGFGVLAGTRVTITKA
;
A
#
# COMPACT_ATOMS: atom_id res chain seq x y z
N MET A 1 30.39 12.29 21.12
CA MET A 1 31.75 12.20 21.69
C MET A 1 31.72 11.24 22.85
N LEU A 2 32.43 10.10 22.76
CA LEU A 2 32.52 9.11 23.83
C LEU A 2 33.51 9.61 24.89
N THR A 3 33.07 9.71 26.14
CA THR A 3 33.91 10.08 27.29
C THR A 3 34.72 8.87 27.77
N LEU A 4 35.99 8.80 27.37
CA LEU A 4 36.94 7.81 27.88
C LEU A 4 37.26 8.09 29.35
N SER A 5 37.10 7.09 30.21
CA SER A 5 37.42 7.22 31.63
C SER A 5 38.95 7.25 31.85
N ARG A 6 39.41 8.06 32.81
CA ARG A 6 40.83 8.21 33.20
C ARG A 6 41.56 6.87 33.44
N ARG A 7 40.82 5.83 33.84
CA ARG A 7 41.36 4.48 34.08
C ARG A 7 41.72 3.74 32.79
N HIS A 8 41.01 4.00 31.68
CA HIS A 8 41.37 3.48 30.36
C HIS A 8 42.54 4.25 29.75
N PHE A 9 42.61 5.56 29.97
CA PHE A 9 43.72 6.39 29.50
C PHE A 9 45.07 5.95 30.10
N LEU A 10 45.10 5.64 31.41
CA LEU A 10 46.32 5.20 32.09
C LEU A 10 46.77 3.77 31.72
N LYS A 11 45.82 2.88 31.40
CA LYS A 11 46.15 1.54 30.88
C LYS A 11 46.82 1.60 29.51
N LEU A 12 46.45 2.57 28.68
CA LEU A 12 47.04 2.79 27.36
C LEU A 12 48.49 3.29 27.44
N PHE A 13 48.84 4.02 28.51
CA PHE A 13 50.16 4.64 28.63
C PHE A 13 51.22 3.73 29.25
N MET A 14 50.85 2.83 30.19
CA MET A 14 51.83 1.94 30.84
C MET A 14 52.26 0.71 30.00
N GLY A 15 51.68 0.50 28.82
CA GLY A 15 51.97 -0.65 27.96
C GLY A 15 53.07 -0.43 26.91
N THR A 16 53.94 0.58 27.05
CA THR A 16 54.77 1.09 25.93
C THR A 16 56.18 0.51 25.76
N VAL A 17 56.60 -0.55 26.48
CA VAL A 17 57.99 -1.08 26.29
C VAL A 17 58.10 -2.61 26.09
N ALA A 18 57.05 -3.43 26.21
CA ALA A 18 57.22 -4.90 26.14
C ALA A 18 56.19 -5.70 25.31
N GLY A 19 55.41 -5.06 24.42
CA GLY A 19 54.31 -5.73 23.70
C GLY A 19 54.21 -5.47 22.20
N LEU A 20 55.30 -5.08 21.54
CA LEU A 20 55.28 -4.57 20.16
C LEU A 20 55.11 -5.61 19.04
N SER A 21 54.90 -6.90 19.33
CA SER A 21 54.62 -7.92 18.31
C SER A 21 53.20 -8.49 18.33
N ALA A 22 52.41 -8.25 19.39
CA ALA A 22 51.03 -8.75 19.49
C ALA A 22 49.95 -7.65 19.50
N GLY A 23 50.33 -6.39 19.71
CA GLY A 23 49.37 -5.28 19.88
C GLY A 23 48.98 -4.51 18.59
N CYS A 24 49.68 -4.73 17.47
CA CYS A 24 49.38 -3.98 16.24
C CYS A 24 48.12 -4.48 15.51
N THR A 25 47.75 -5.76 15.68
CA THR A 25 46.52 -6.32 15.07
C THR A 25 45.25 -5.79 15.73
N ASP A 26 45.25 -5.57 17.05
CA ASP A 26 44.07 -5.08 17.76
C ASP A 26 43.83 -3.58 17.53
N PHE A 27 44.89 -2.79 17.33
CA PHE A 27 44.75 -1.36 17.06
C PHE A 27 44.18 -1.09 15.66
N ASP A 28 44.63 -1.85 14.65
CA ASP A 28 44.07 -1.77 13.30
C ASP A 28 42.61 -2.24 13.24
N ASN A 29 42.22 -3.28 13.99
CA ASN A 29 40.81 -3.73 14.03
C ASN A 29 39.89 -2.71 14.72
N ILE A 30 40.35 -2.04 15.77
CA ILE A 30 39.59 -1.00 16.48
C ILE A 30 39.46 0.29 15.66
N VAL A 31 40.50 0.67 14.91
CA VAL A 31 40.50 1.89 14.09
C VAL A 31 39.83 1.68 12.72
N SER A 32 39.91 0.49 12.14
CA SER A 32 39.30 0.17 10.83
C SER A 32 37.84 -0.29 10.90
N GLY A 33 37.30 -0.55 12.08
CA GLY A 33 35.95 -1.11 12.24
C GLY A 33 35.79 -2.51 11.65
N ARG A 34 36.89 -3.20 11.33
CA ARG A 34 36.86 -4.61 10.94
C ARG A 34 36.56 -5.44 12.18
N LEU A 35 35.30 -5.86 12.31
CA LEU A 35 34.96 -6.98 13.18
C LEU A 35 35.92 -8.13 12.83
N PRO A 36 36.55 -8.79 13.83
CA PRO A 36 37.37 -9.97 13.56
C PRO A 36 36.53 -10.95 12.73
N PRO A 37 37.10 -11.57 11.69
CA PRO A 37 36.35 -12.51 10.87
C PRO A 37 35.81 -13.59 11.81
N THR A 38 34.49 -13.66 11.93
CA THR A 38 33.82 -14.71 12.69
C THR A 38 34.24 -16.02 12.04
N GLU A 39 35.04 -16.83 12.72
CA GLU A 39 35.33 -18.18 12.26
C GLU A 39 34.00 -18.94 12.26
N TRP A 40 33.56 -19.35 11.08
CA TRP A 40 32.34 -20.13 10.91
C TRP A 40 32.66 -21.57 11.29
N GLU A 41 32.14 -22.05 12.42
CA GLU A 41 32.35 -23.42 12.90
C GLU A 41 31.92 -24.48 11.87
N ASN A 42 30.97 -24.14 10.96
CA ASN A 42 30.62 -24.90 9.76
C ASN A 42 30.04 -23.97 8.67
N PRO A 43 30.77 -23.65 7.60
CA PRO A 43 30.34 -22.70 6.57
C PRO A 43 29.44 -23.35 5.51
N ILE A 44 28.49 -24.20 5.90
CA ILE A 44 27.50 -24.71 4.95
C ILE A 44 26.66 -23.53 4.49
N GLU A 45 26.68 -23.29 3.18
CA GLU A 45 25.93 -22.23 2.53
C GLU A 45 24.64 -22.80 1.96
N GLU A 46 23.53 -22.16 2.33
CA GLU A 46 22.20 -22.48 1.83
C GLU A 46 21.49 -21.21 1.33
N TRP A 47 20.64 -21.39 0.33
CA TRP A 47 19.79 -20.32 -0.21
C TRP A 47 18.34 -20.66 0.04
N ILE A 48 17.70 -19.92 0.94
CA ILE A 48 16.34 -20.21 1.39
C ILE A 48 15.35 -19.25 0.72
N PRO A 49 14.33 -19.76 -0.01
CA PRO A 49 13.29 -18.91 -0.58
C PRO A 49 12.46 -18.20 0.48
N SER A 50 12.23 -16.91 0.27
CA SER A 50 11.38 -16.06 1.11
C SER A 50 10.63 -15.03 0.26
N ILE A 51 9.77 -14.22 0.89
CA ILE A 51 8.98 -13.17 0.23
C ILE A 51 9.28 -11.85 0.91
N CYS A 52 9.56 -10.80 0.14
CA CYS A 52 9.76 -9.46 0.69
C CYS A 52 8.42 -8.86 1.14
N GLN A 53 8.29 -8.57 2.44
CA GLN A 53 7.10 -7.94 3.03
C GLN A 53 7.28 -6.45 3.39
N GLN A 54 8.33 -5.79 2.88
CA GLN A 54 8.59 -4.37 3.16
C GLN A 54 7.77 -3.39 2.30
N CYS A 55 7.11 -3.89 1.27
CA CYS A 55 6.11 -3.16 0.48
C CYS A 55 5.09 -4.15 -0.11
N LEU A 56 4.09 -3.63 -0.83
CA LEU A 56 3.06 -4.45 -1.45
C LEU A 56 3.56 -5.27 -2.64
N GLY A 57 4.80 -5.06 -3.10
CA GLY A 57 5.32 -5.65 -4.33
C GLY A 57 5.35 -7.18 -4.38
N GLY A 58 5.44 -7.88 -3.24
CA GLY A 58 5.42 -9.34 -3.17
C GLY A 58 6.62 -10.05 -3.84
N CYS A 59 7.78 -9.38 -3.89
CA CYS A 59 8.96 -9.92 -4.59
C CYS A 59 9.50 -11.19 -3.91
N GLY A 60 9.85 -12.21 -4.70
CA GLY A 60 10.52 -13.41 -4.21
C GLY A 60 11.99 -13.14 -3.92
N LEU A 61 12.46 -13.64 -2.79
CA LEU A 61 13.82 -13.50 -2.30
C LEU A 61 14.50 -14.86 -2.18
N LEU A 62 15.83 -14.86 -2.25
CA LEU A 62 16.67 -15.94 -1.76
C LEU A 62 17.55 -15.38 -0.65
N VAL A 63 17.41 -15.93 0.54
CA VAL A 63 18.21 -15.54 1.71
C VAL A 63 19.42 -16.46 1.79
N ARG A 64 20.61 -15.86 1.76
CA ARG A 64 21.87 -16.57 1.94
C ARG A 64 22.08 -16.84 3.41
N VAL A 65 22.16 -18.11 3.78
CA VAL A 65 22.41 -18.57 5.14
C VAL A 65 23.75 -19.29 5.16
N VAL A 66 24.66 -18.85 6.04
CA VAL A 66 25.97 -19.46 6.23
C VAL A 66 26.08 -19.86 7.69
N GLY A 67 26.32 -21.14 7.97
CA GLY A 67 26.41 -21.65 9.34
C GLY A 67 25.19 -21.32 10.20
N GLY A 68 23.99 -21.41 9.61
CA GLY A 68 22.71 -21.10 10.27
C GLY A 68 22.41 -19.60 10.44
N ARG A 69 23.29 -18.69 10.00
CA ARG A 69 23.06 -17.24 10.07
C ARG A 69 22.71 -16.66 8.70
N PRO A 70 21.58 -15.94 8.58
CA PRO A 70 21.30 -15.13 7.41
C PRO A 70 22.36 -14.02 7.25
N VAL A 71 23.07 -14.01 6.13
CA VAL A 71 24.17 -13.06 5.84
C VAL A 71 23.89 -12.13 4.66
N GLY A 72 22.88 -12.44 3.85
CA GLY A 72 22.54 -11.62 2.68
C GLY A 72 21.25 -12.04 2.02
N VAL A 73 20.75 -11.19 1.13
CA VAL A 73 19.50 -11.42 0.40
C VAL A 73 19.69 -10.99 -1.05
N ILE A 74 19.25 -11.85 -1.97
CA ILE A 74 19.15 -11.53 -3.41
C ILE A 74 17.72 -11.75 -3.89
N GLY A 75 17.37 -11.19 -5.05
CA GLY A 75 16.10 -11.52 -5.70
C GLY A 75 16.12 -12.96 -6.20
N ASN A 76 15.01 -13.68 -6.08
CA ASN A 76 14.88 -15.03 -6.64
C ASN A 76 14.81 -14.97 -8.18
N PRO A 77 15.78 -15.55 -8.92
CA PRO A 77 15.80 -15.54 -10.38
C PRO A 77 14.58 -16.22 -11.02
N LEU A 78 14.00 -17.20 -10.33
CA LEU A 78 12.84 -17.95 -10.80
C LEU A 78 11.52 -17.20 -10.59
N HIS A 79 11.52 -16.15 -9.76
CA HIS A 79 10.29 -15.51 -9.33
C HIS A 79 9.74 -14.51 -10.37
N PRO A 80 8.49 -14.65 -10.84
CA PRO A 80 7.97 -13.89 -11.99
C PRO A 80 7.89 -12.38 -11.80
N ILE A 81 7.82 -11.87 -10.57
CA ILE A 81 7.73 -10.42 -10.30
C ILE A 81 9.05 -9.72 -10.57
N ASN A 82 10.16 -10.32 -10.13
CA ASN A 82 11.45 -9.64 -10.07
C ASN A 82 12.55 -10.32 -10.88
N SER A 83 12.43 -11.59 -11.23
CA SER A 83 13.40 -12.34 -12.06
C SER A 83 14.85 -12.12 -11.62
N GLY A 84 15.11 -12.18 -10.31
CA GLY A 84 16.42 -11.93 -9.73
C GLY A 84 16.70 -10.48 -9.32
N GLY A 85 15.92 -9.53 -9.83
CA GLY A 85 16.01 -8.12 -9.43
C GLY A 85 15.64 -7.90 -7.96
N ILE A 86 16.22 -6.88 -7.33
CA ILE A 86 15.94 -6.51 -5.94
C ILE A 86 16.03 -4.99 -5.78
N CYS A 87 15.12 -4.41 -5.00
CA CYS A 87 15.16 -2.99 -4.66
C CYS A 87 15.97 -2.76 -3.36
N PRO A 88 16.32 -1.51 -3.02
CA PRO A 88 17.07 -1.21 -1.79
C PRO A 88 16.42 -1.76 -0.52
N LYS A 89 15.07 -1.68 -0.44
CA LYS A 89 14.28 -2.29 0.65
C LYS A 89 14.56 -3.79 0.78
N GLY A 90 14.36 -4.55 -0.30
CA GLY A 90 14.63 -5.99 -0.30
C GLY A 90 16.05 -6.34 0.15
N LEU A 91 17.05 -5.58 -0.31
CA LEU A 91 18.45 -5.77 0.08
C LEU A 91 18.68 -5.49 1.58
N ALA A 92 18.09 -4.42 2.10
CA ALA A 92 18.23 -4.01 3.49
C ALA A 92 17.37 -4.84 4.47
N SER A 93 16.50 -5.73 3.99
CA SER A 93 15.60 -6.52 4.83
C SER A 93 16.30 -7.32 5.95
N ILE A 94 17.57 -7.72 5.72
CA ILE A 94 18.39 -8.38 6.74
C ILE A 94 18.61 -7.52 7.99
N GLN A 95 18.57 -6.18 7.84
CA GLN A 95 18.66 -5.26 8.97
C GLN A 95 17.39 -5.27 9.82
N SER A 96 16.21 -5.55 9.26
CA SER A 96 14.99 -5.70 10.07
C SER A 96 15.05 -6.94 10.95
N LEU A 97 15.64 -8.03 10.47
CA LEU A 97 15.82 -9.26 11.24
C LEU A 97 16.79 -9.06 12.42
N ASN A 98 17.92 -8.41 12.14
CA ASN A 98 19.00 -8.16 13.10
C ASN A 98 18.91 -6.79 13.78
N ASP A 99 17.74 -6.14 13.75
CA ASP A 99 17.56 -4.83 14.37
C ASP A 99 17.68 -4.99 15.90
N PRO A 100 18.61 -4.27 16.55
CA PRO A 100 18.87 -4.42 17.98
C PRO A 100 17.73 -3.91 18.88
N ASP A 101 16.75 -3.20 18.34
CA ASP A 101 15.61 -2.65 19.09
C ASP A 101 14.32 -3.48 18.94
N ARG A 102 14.41 -4.68 18.35
CA ARG A 102 13.30 -5.63 18.32
C ARG A 102 12.86 -6.02 19.73
N VAL A 103 11.55 -6.19 19.89
CA VAL A 103 10.97 -6.75 21.11
C VAL A 103 11.32 -8.23 21.18
N GLN A 104 12.00 -8.64 22.25
CA GLN A 104 12.58 -9.98 22.36
C GLN A 104 11.67 -11.01 23.04
N THR A 105 10.70 -10.54 23.83
CA THR A 105 9.80 -11.38 24.65
C THR A 105 8.49 -10.60 24.87
N PRO A 106 7.35 -11.26 25.18
CA PRO A 106 6.14 -10.56 25.54
C PRO A 106 6.33 -9.55 26.68
N LEU A 107 5.71 -8.38 26.54
CA LEU A 107 5.82 -7.29 27.50
C LEU A 107 4.44 -6.89 28.01
N LYS A 108 4.33 -6.67 29.33
CA LYS A 108 3.16 -6.13 30.01
C LYS A 108 3.44 -4.71 30.49
N ARG A 109 2.50 -3.79 30.27
CA ARG A 109 2.63 -2.40 30.72
C ARG A 109 2.56 -2.32 32.25
N ILE A 110 3.47 -1.54 32.85
CA ILE A 110 3.47 -1.25 34.30
C ILE A 110 3.39 0.26 34.63
N GLY A 111 3.57 1.14 33.65
CA GLY A 111 3.43 2.59 33.79
C GLY A 111 2.19 3.14 33.10
N GLU A 112 2.09 4.46 32.97
CA GLU A 112 1.01 5.09 32.19
C GLU A 112 1.16 4.79 30.68
N ARG A 113 0.04 4.81 29.93
CA ARG A 113 0.07 4.59 28.47
C ARG A 113 0.95 5.66 27.82
N GLY A 114 1.91 5.24 26.99
CA GLY A 114 2.86 6.13 26.33
C GLY A 114 4.18 6.36 27.07
N GLU A 115 4.33 5.98 28.34
CA GLU A 115 5.60 6.15 29.08
C GLU A 115 6.69 5.17 28.66
N GLY A 116 6.31 4.02 28.07
CA GLY A 116 7.25 2.97 27.67
C GLY A 116 7.86 2.18 28.84
N LYS A 117 7.14 2.06 29.97
CA LYS A 117 7.54 1.22 31.12
C LYS A 117 6.92 -0.17 31.02
N TRP A 118 7.76 -1.18 30.85
CA TRP A 118 7.38 -2.55 30.53
C TRP A 118 7.97 -3.56 31.52
N GLN A 119 7.21 -4.62 31.77
CA GLN A 119 7.66 -5.82 32.47
C GLN A 119 7.63 -7.01 31.51
N PRO A 120 8.75 -7.73 31.31
CA PRO A 120 8.75 -9.00 30.58
C PRO A 120 7.86 -10.03 31.26
N ILE A 121 7.06 -10.75 30.47
CA ILE A 121 6.22 -11.85 30.93
C ILE A 121 6.40 -13.07 30.01
N SER A 122 5.95 -14.23 30.46
CA SER A 122 5.97 -15.44 29.62
C SER A 122 4.87 -15.39 28.56
N TRP A 123 5.06 -16.14 27.47
CA TRP A 123 4.00 -16.34 26.47
C TRP A 123 2.76 -17.03 27.05
N GLU A 124 2.91 -17.89 28.06
CA GLU A 124 1.76 -18.55 28.69
C GLU A 124 0.89 -17.54 29.44
N GLU A 125 1.52 -16.70 30.27
CA GLU A 125 0.82 -15.60 30.97
C GLU A 125 0.15 -14.65 29.96
N ALA A 126 0.88 -14.26 28.91
CA ALA A 126 0.37 -13.35 27.89
C ALA A 126 -0.85 -13.94 27.15
N ASN A 127 -0.79 -15.22 26.78
CA ASN A 127 -1.92 -15.93 26.14
C ASN A 127 -3.14 -16.00 27.06
N ASP A 128 -2.92 -16.32 28.34
CA ASP A 128 -4.02 -16.50 29.28
C ASP A 128 -4.74 -15.18 29.58
N LEU A 129 -3.99 -14.07 29.69
CA LEU A 129 -4.57 -12.72 29.80
C LEU A 129 -5.50 -12.38 28.61
N VAL A 130 -5.08 -12.69 27.38
CA VAL A 130 -5.88 -12.43 26.18
C VAL A 130 -7.11 -13.34 26.15
N VAL A 131 -6.94 -14.64 26.42
CA VAL A 131 -8.03 -15.62 26.41
C VAL A 131 -9.07 -15.30 27.48
N GLU A 132 -8.66 -14.95 28.69
CA GLU A 132 -9.55 -14.57 29.78
C GLU A 132 -10.40 -13.35 29.38
N ARG A 133 -9.77 -12.31 28.82
CA ARG A 133 -10.50 -11.11 28.36
C ARG A 133 -11.52 -11.43 27.28
N LEU A 134 -11.11 -12.18 26.24
CA LEU A 134 -11.99 -12.56 25.14
C LEU A 134 -13.13 -13.50 25.60
N ARG A 135 -12.88 -14.37 26.58
CA ARG A 135 -13.92 -15.23 27.17
C ARG A 135 -14.93 -14.41 27.95
N ALA A 136 -14.48 -13.46 28.77
CA ALA A 136 -15.36 -12.57 29.53
C ALA A 136 -16.27 -11.72 28.61
N LEU A 137 -15.76 -11.25 27.47
CA LEU A 137 -16.58 -10.56 26.47
C LEU A 137 -17.64 -11.47 25.83
N LYS A 138 -17.27 -12.72 25.56
CA LYS A 138 -18.18 -13.72 24.98
C LYS A 138 -19.31 -14.10 25.94
N GLU A 139 -18.98 -14.31 27.23
CA GLU A 139 -19.95 -14.60 28.30
C GLU A 139 -20.94 -13.44 28.52
N LYS A 140 -20.50 -12.20 28.33
CA LYS A 140 -21.34 -11.00 28.43
C LYS A 140 -22.08 -10.63 27.15
N ASP A 141 -21.93 -11.41 26.08
CA ASP A 141 -22.53 -11.12 24.77
C ASP A 141 -22.05 -9.78 24.15
N LEU A 142 -20.79 -9.43 24.43
CA LEU A 142 -20.14 -8.20 23.99
C LEU A 142 -19.00 -8.47 22.99
N THR A 143 -19.05 -9.57 22.23
CA THR A 143 -17.99 -9.93 21.25
C THR A 143 -17.73 -8.84 20.22
N HIS A 144 -18.77 -8.09 19.83
CA HIS A 144 -18.68 -6.94 18.92
C HIS A 144 -17.84 -5.77 19.47
N SER A 145 -17.58 -5.72 20.78
CA SER A 145 -16.72 -4.69 21.39
C SER A 145 -15.22 -4.95 21.21
N LEU A 146 -14.83 -6.09 20.63
CA LEU A 146 -13.48 -6.34 20.13
C LEU A 146 -13.30 -5.59 18.80
N ALA A 147 -12.32 -4.71 18.71
CA ALA A 147 -11.87 -4.12 17.45
C ALA A 147 -10.50 -4.70 17.07
N ILE A 148 -10.27 -4.91 15.77
CA ILE A 148 -8.97 -5.31 15.23
C ILE A 148 -8.58 -4.27 14.20
N LEU A 149 -7.52 -3.52 14.49
CA LEU A 149 -6.90 -2.60 13.54
C LEU A 149 -5.66 -3.28 12.96
N ALA A 150 -5.69 -3.58 11.67
CA ALA A 150 -4.63 -4.25 10.96
C ALA A 150 -3.92 -3.32 9.98
N GLY A 151 -2.61 -3.47 9.81
CA GLY A 151 -1.86 -2.79 8.76
C GLY A 151 -2.03 -3.46 7.40
N GLN A 152 -1.06 -3.24 6.52
CA GLN A 152 -1.02 -3.80 5.18
C GLN A 152 -0.44 -5.22 5.17
N PHE A 153 -1.21 -6.19 4.68
CA PHE A 153 -0.79 -7.55 4.36
C PHE A 153 -1.05 -7.84 2.89
N THR A 154 -0.13 -8.58 2.26
CA THR A 154 -0.29 -9.19 0.94
C THR A 154 -0.39 -10.72 1.01
N ASP A 155 -0.40 -11.28 2.21
CA ASP A 155 -0.37 -12.71 2.46
C ASP A 155 -1.69 -13.22 3.07
N LEU A 156 -1.78 -14.54 3.24
CA LEU A 156 -2.97 -15.23 3.75
C LEU A 156 -3.33 -14.87 5.20
N ARG A 157 -2.54 -14.04 5.91
CA ARG A 157 -2.91 -13.60 7.27
C ARG A 157 -4.09 -12.65 7.25
N ASP A 158 -4.27 -11.85 6.20
CA ASP A 158 -5.44 -10.98 6.07
C ASP A 158 -6.78 -11.76 6.13
N PRO A 159 -7.00 -12.78 5.26
CA PRO A 159 -8.21 -13.58 5.37
C PRO A 159 -8.27 -14.40 6.67
N LEU A 160 -7.14 -14.78 7.27
CA LEU A 160 -7.13 -15.47 8.58
C LEU A 160 -7.67 -14.57 9.70
N ILE A 161 -7.18 -13.32 9.77
CA ILE A 161 -7.62 -12.36 10.79
C ILE A 161 -9.09 -12.00 10.58
N ARG A 162 -9.51 -11.78 9.33
CA ARG A 162 -10.93 -11.57 8.99
C ARG A 162 -11.79 -12.77 9.39
N ARG A 163 -11.30 -14.00 9.16
CA ARG A 163 -11.96 -15.23 9.61
C ARG A 163 -12.07 -15.27 11.14
N PHE A 164 -11.03 -14.86 11.86
CA PHE A 164 -11.03 -14.82 13.33
C PHE A 164 -12.08 -13.84 13.85
N ALA A 165 -12.13 -12.62 13.29
CA ALA A 165 -13.14 -11.62 13.62
C ALA A 165 -14.57 -12.14 13.41
N ASN A 166 -14.83 -12.70 12.22
CA ASN A 166 -16.14 -13.23 11.85
C ASN A 166 -16.56 -14.45 12.69
N ALA A 167 -15.61 -15.32 13.06
CA ALA A 167 -15.86 -16.50 13.89
C ALA A 167 -16.09 -16.13 15.37
N TYR A 168 -15.35 -15.15 15.87
CA TYR A 168 -15.51 -14.63 17.23
C TYR A 168 -16.81 -13.83 17.40
N GLY A 169 -17.28 -13.19 16.34
CA GLY A 169 -18.50 -12.37 16.34
C GLY A 169 -18.21 -10.89 16.54
N THR A 170 -17.22 -10.36 15.82
CA THR A 170 -17.02 -8.91 15.71
C THR A 170 -17.02 -8.45 14.25
N PRO A 171 -17.80 -7.40 13.90
CA PRO A 171 -17.76 -6.79 12.58
C PRO A 171 -16.55 -5.86 12.41
N ASN A 172 -15.80 -5.60 13.48
CA ASN A 172 -14.79 -4.55 13.58
C ASN A 172 -13.39 -5.02 13.18
N TYR A 173 -13.26 -5.66 12.03
CA TYR A 173 -11.97 -5.85 11.36
C TYR A 173 -11.71 -4.68 10.42
N ILE A 174 -10.77 -3.82 10.79
CA ILE A 174 -10.51 -2.54 10.13
C ILE A 174 -9.07 -2.49 9.62
N ARG A 175 -8.89 -2.17 8.34
CA ARG A 175 -7.56 -2.04 7.72
C ARG A 175 -7.06 -0.60 7.74
N ASN A 176 -5.99 -0.33 8.47
CA ASN A 176 -5.23 0.90 8.43
C ASN A 176 -4.43 0.98 7.11
N ARG A 177 -4.97 1.78 6.17
CA ARG A 177 -4.53 2.06 4.78
C ARG A 177 -4.81 0.96 3.75
N CYS A 178 -6.03 0.98 3.19
CA CYS A 178 -6.33 0.34 1.90
C CYS A 178 -6.30 1.39 0.78
N PHE A 179 -5.12 1.65 0.23
CA PHE A 179 -5.03 2.19 -1.14
C PHE A 179 -4.72 1.04 -2.09
N ALA A 180 -5.17 1.17 -3.35
CA ALA A 180 -4.85 0.24 -4.43
C ALA A 180 -3.36 -0.17 -4.36
N PRO A 181 -3.08 -1.48 -4.39
CA PRO A 181 -3.84 -2.47 -5.15
C PRO A 181 -4.56 -3.55 -4.31
N ASP A 182 -4.66 -3.44 -2.98
CA ASP A 182 -5.27 -4.50 -2.15
C ASP A 182 -6.78 -4.69 -2.44
N GLU A 183 -7.46 -3.61 -2.86
CA GLU A 183 -8.83 -3.62 -3.38
C GLU A 183 -8.87 -2.86 -4.72
N PRO A 184 -9.78 -3.20 -5.65
CA PRO A 184 -9.96 -2.38 -6.85
C PRO A 184 -10.26 -0.94 -6.45
N ALA A 185 -9.70 0.01 -7.20
CA ALA A 185 -10.15 1.38 -7.11
C ALA A 185 -11.68 1.40 -7.21
N LYS A 186 -12.38 2.02 -6.25
CA LYS A 186 -13.85 2.02 -6.24
C LYS A 186 -14.45 2.50 -7.56
N ALA A 187 -13.76 3.42 -8.24
CA ALA A 187 -14.09 3.84 -9.60
C ALA A 187 -14.21 2.67 -10.60
N HIS A 188 -13.30 1.69 -10.58
CA HIS A 188 -13.38 0.51 -11.45
C HIS A 188 -14.61 -0.35 -11.14
N SER A 189 -14.93 -0.55 -9.85
CA SER A 189 -16.16 -1.26 -9.45
C SER A 189 -17.41 -0.51 -9.90
N LEU A 190 -17.42 0.82 -9.81
CA LEU A 190 -18.54 1.66 -10.24
C LEU A 190 -18.73 1.75 -11.76
N MET A 191 -17.64 1.64 -12.53
CA MET A 191 -17.66 1.79 -14.00
C MET A 191 -17.69 0.46 -14.75
N GLN A 192 -17.22 -0.63 -14.15
CA GLN A 192 -17.11 -1.94 -14.81
C GLN A 192 -17.69 -3.08 -13.99
N GLY A 193 -17.92 -2.90 -12.70
CA GLY A 193 -18.39 -3.98 -11.83
C GLY A 193 -17.31 -4.90 -11.27
N VAL A 194 -16.03 -4.66 -11.61
CA VAL A 194 -14.92 -5.51 -11.16
C VAL A 194 -14.72 -5.34 -9.65
N THR A 195 -14.65 -6.46 -8.93
CA THR A 195 -14.45 -6.53 -7.47
C THR A 195 -13.05 -7.03 -7.07
N SER A 196 -12.23 -7.45 -8.04
CA SER A 196 -10.82 -7.76 -7.87
C SER A 196 -9.92 -6.60 -8.37
N PRO A 197 -8.68 -6.47 -7.88
CA PRO A 197 -7.77 -5.44 -8.38
C PRO A 197 -7.57 -5.54 -9.90
N LEU A 198 -7.61 -4.39 -10.56
CA LEU A 198 -7.37 -4.29 -12.00
C LEU A 198 -5.87 -4.35 -12.26
N GLY A 199 -5.47 -5.14 -13.25
CA GLY A 199 -4.11 -5.20 -13.71
C GLY A 199 -3.87 -4.30 -14.93
N TYR A 200 -2.70 -3.66 -14.99
CA TYR A 200 -2.17 -2.97 -16.16
C TYR A 200 -1.08 -3.77 -16.87
N ASP A 201 -1.28 -4.17 -18.14
CA ASP A 201 -0.25 -4.86 -18.94
C ASP A 201 0.82 -3.87 -19.46
N LEU A 202 1.68 -3.45 -18.54
CA LEU A 202 2.74 -2.46 -18.81
C LEU A 202 3.81 -2.96 -19.79
N MET A 203 3.95 -4.28 -20.00
CA MET A 203 5.02 -4.84 -20.84
C MET A 203 4.65 -4.85 -22.33
N ASN A 204 3.37 -4.89 -22.67
CA ASN A 204 2.90 -4.91 -24.07
C ASN A 204 2.24 -3.60 -24.51
N THR A 205 2.22 -2.58 -23.64
CA THR A 205 1.60 -1.29 -23.94
C THR A 205 2.48 -0.41 -24.84
N GLY A 206 1.86 0.33 -25.75
CA GLY A 206 2.55 1.27 -26.64
C GLY A 206 2.73 2.66 -26.02
N LEU A 207 1.80 3.09 -25.17
CA LEU A 207 1.86 4.37 -24.48
C LEU A 207 1.26 4.30 -23.06
N ILE A 208 2.02 4.78 -22.08
CA ILE A 208 1.57 4.96 -20.70
C ILE A 208 1.36 6.46 -20.45
N LEU A 209 0.13 6.84 -20.10
CA LEU A 209 -0.22 8.15 -19.58
C LEU A 209 -0.41 8.05 -18.06
N SER A 210 0.61 8.43 -17.30
CA SER A 210 0.63 8.35 -15.84
C SER A 210 0.17 9.68 -15.22
N PHE A 211 -0.95 9.66 -14.49
CA PHE A 211 -1.39 10.75 -13.63
C PHE A 211 -0.82 10.55 -12.21
N GLY A 212 0.39 11.07 -12.00
CA GLY A 212 1.11 11.07 -10.72
C GLY A 212 1.52 9.70 -10.18
N CYS A 213 1.39 8.61 -10.95
CA CYS A 213 1.86 7.31 -10.50
C CYS A 213 3.40 7.28 -10.54
N SER A 214 4.02 7.08 -9.38
CA SER A 214 5.48 7.02 -9.21
C SER A 214 6.06 5.66 -9.64
N LEU A 215 5.90 5.32 -10.94
CA LEU A 215 6.26 4.02 -11.55
C LEU A 215 7.69 3.55 -11.24
N LEU A 216 8.64 4.49 -11.16
CA LEU A 216 10.06 4.18 -10.94
C LEU A 216 10.52 4.46 -9.50
N GLU A 217 9.58 4.69 -8.58
CA GLU A 217 9.87 4.97 -7.17
C GLU A 217 9.17 3.97 -6.25
N ALA A 218 7.97 4.29 -5.77
CA ALA A 218 7.29 3.56 -4.70
C ALA A 218 5.86 3.13 -5.04
N TRP A 219 5.48 3.13 -6.32
CA TRP A 219 4.16 2.68 -6.75
C TRP A 219 4.06 1.14 -6.69
N VAL A 220 3.05 0.61 -5.99
CA VAL A 220 2.62 -0.82 -5.98
C VAL A 220 3.75 -1.87 -5.95
N SER A 221 4.31 -2.26 -7.10
CA SER A 221 5.40 -3.22 -7.26
C SER A 221 6.56 -2.60 -8.05
N PRO A 222 7.47 -1.85 -7.37
CA PRO A 222 8.50 -1.07 -8.04
C PRO A 222 9.46 -1.91 -8.89
N VAL A 223 9.82 -3.12 -8.45
CA VAL A 223 10.76 -3.98 -9.20
C VAL A 223 10.12 -4.50 -10.48
N PHE A 224 8.85 -4.91 -10.44
CA PHE A 224 8.13 -5.31 -11.64
C PHE A 224 7.99 -4.14 -12.62
N GLN A 225 7.67 -2.96 -12.12
CA GLN A 225 7.52 -1.74 -12.94
C GLN A 225 8.84 -1.30 -13.56
N LEU A 226 9.96 -1.37 -12.84
CA LEU A 226 11.30 -1.13 -13.38
C LEU A 226 11.64 -2.12 -14.50
N ARG A 227 11.26 -3.39 -14.34
CA ARG A 227 11.46 -4.41 -15.37
C ARG A 227 10.59 -4.14 -16.60
N ALA A 228 9.32 -3.79 -16.40
CA ALA A 228 8.41 -3.40 -17.48
C ALA A 228 8.93 -2.15 -18.21
N TYR A 229 9.39 -1.14 -17.47
CA TYR A 229 10.04 0.05 -18.03
C TYR A 229 11.25 -0.34 -18.89
N GLY A 230 12.17 -1.16 -18.37
CA GLY A 230 13.33 -1.63 -19.14
C GLY A 230 12.94 -2.36 -20.41
N HIS A 231 11.90 -3.20 -20.34
CA HIS A 231 11.38 -3.98 -21.44
C HIS A 231 10.78 -3.13 -22.58
N ILE A 232 9.95 -2.13 -22.26
CA ILE A 232 9.31 -1.26 -23.28
C ILE A 232 10.26 -0.19 -23.83
N ARG A 233 11.37 0.08 -23.14
CA ARG A 233 12.39 1.05 -23.57
C ARG A 233 13.45 0.46 -24.49
N GLN A 234 13.60 -0.87 -24.54
CA GLN A 234 14.46 -1.52 -25.52
C GLN A 234 13.91 -1.30 -26.94
N GLU A 235 14.78 -0.92 -27.88
CA GLU A 235 14.41 -0.71 -29.28
C GLU A 235 13.99 -2.03 -29.93
N ARG A 236 12.70 -2.36 -29.85
CA ARG A 236 12.10 -3.37 -30.71
C ARG A 236 11.99 -2.80 -32.10
N ARG A 237 12.24 -3.64 -33.12
CA ARG A 237 11.94 -3.30 -34.51
C ARG A 237 10.47 -2.85 -34.63
N GLY A 238 10.24 -1.54 -34.60
CA GLY A 238 8.96 -0.90 -34.94
C GLY A 238 8.21 -0.13 -33.86
N ASN A 239 8.43 -0.31 -32.54
CA ASN A 239 7.69 0.46 -31.51
C ASN A 239 8.40 0.50 -30.14
N ARG A 240 9.04 1.63 -29.82
CA ARG A 240 9.51 1.96 -28.47
C ARG A 240 8.33 2.51 -27.66
N GLY A 241 8.04 1.91 -26.50
CA GLY A 241 6.97 2.36 -25.62
C GLY A 241 7.19 3.80 -25.15
N ARG A 242 6.12 4.61 -25.21
CA ARG A 242 6.13 6.01 -24.75
C ARG A 242 5.54 6.14 -23.35
N ILE A 243 6.06 7.06 -22.56
CA ILE A 243 5.59 7.34 -21.21
C ILE A 243 5.42 8.85 -21.06
N TYR A 244 4.20 9.28 -20.81
CA TYR A 244 3.86 10.67 -20.48
C TYR A 244 3.46 10.74 -19.02
N VAL A 245 4.01 11.71 -18.29
CA VAL A 245 3.80 11.85 -16.85
C VAL A 245 3.15 13.20 -16.57
N VAL A 246 1.92 13.15 -16.08
CA VAL A 246 1.17 14.29 -15.55
C VAL A 246 1.40 14.32 -14.04
N ASP A 247 2.23 15.24 -13.56
CA ASP A 247 2.62 15.32 -12.14
C ASP A 247 3.05 16.76 -11.81
N PRO A 248 2.57 17.38 -10.71
CA PRO A 248 3.11 18.67 -10.25
C PRO A 248 4.60 18.59 -9.89
N ARG A 249 5.07 17.42 -9.42
CA ARG A 249 6.47 17.19 -9.05
C ARG A 249 7.24 16.62 -10.24
N TYR A 250 8.44 17.12 -10.49
CA TYR A 250 9.38 16.46 -11.40
C TYR A 250 10.02 15.22 -10.75
N SER A 251 9.23 14.15 -10.67
CA SER A 251 9.60 12.87 -10.04
C SER A 251 10.67 12.10 -10.82
N VAL A 252 11.24 11.04 -10.22
CA VAL A 252 12.16 10.13 -10.94
C VAL A 252 11.46 9.55 -12.18
N THR A 253 10.17 9.25 -12.06
CA THR A 253 9.35 8.78 -13.18
C THR A 253 9.26 9.84 -14.28
N ALA A 254 9.00 11.11 -13.92
CA ALA A 254 8.99 12.22 -14.88
C ALA A 254 10.35 12.44 -15.56
N SER A 255 11.46 12.30 -14.83
CA SER A 255 12.82 12.45 -15.37
C SER A 255 13.20 11.40 -16.43
N LYS A 256 12.46 10.28 -16.45
CA LYS A 256 12.64 9.16 -17.39
C LYS A 256 11.47 9.05 -18.38
N ALA A 257 10.54 9.99 -18.36
CA ALA A 257 9.40 10.06 -19.28
C ALA A 257 9.82 10.69 -20.62
N ASP A 258 9.03 10.45 -21.67
CA ASP A 258 9.17 11.15 -22.94
C ASP A 258 8.63 12.58 -22.86
N GLN A 259 7.65 12.79 -21.98
CA GLN A 259 7.09 14.10 -21.71
C GLN A 259 6.64 14.20 -20.26
N TRP A 260 7.05 15.27 -19.59
CA TRP A 260 6.51 15.70 -18.30
C TRP A 260 5.52 16.85 -18.50
N ILE A 261 4.38 16.76 -17.83
CA ILE A 261 3.30 17.73 -17.88
C ILE A 261 3.06 18.25 -16.45
N PRO A 262 3.60 19.44 -16.12
CA PRO A 262 3.40 20.05 -14.82
C PRO A 262 1.95 20.53 -14.71
N ILE A 263 1.11 19.74 -14.05
CA ILE A 263 -0.29 20.07 -13.80
C ILE A 263 -0.45 20.80 -12.47
N ARG A 264 -1.42 21.71 -12.37
CA ARG A 264 -1.86 22.21 -11.06
C ARG A 264 -2.46 21.08 -10.21
N PRO A 265 -2.07 20.92 -8.94
CA PRO A 265 -2.60 19.89 -8.05
C PRO A 265 -4.13 19.89 -7.99
N GLY A 266 -4.72 18.70 -7.99
CA GLY A 266 -6.17 18.53 -7.85
C GLY A 266 -6.97 18.76 -9.12
N THR A 267 -6.31 19.11 -10.23
CA THR A 267 -6.97 19.36 -11.52
C THR A 267 -6.83 18.22 -12.52
N ASP A 268 -6.33 17.05 -12.08
CA ASP A 268 -6.12 15.86 -12.90
C ASP A 268 -7.39 15.41 -13.63
N ALA A 269 -8.56 15.48 -12.96
CA ALA A 269 -9.86 15.18 -13.54
C ALA A 269 -10.20 16.10 -14.73
N ALA A 270 -9.96 17.41 -14.58
CA ALA A 270 -10.23 18.39 -15.63
C ALA A 270 -9.34 18.15 -16.86
N LEU A 271 -8.07 17.79 -16.66
CA LEU A 271 -7.18 17.43 -17.76
C LEU A 271 -7.68 16.17 -18.48
N ALA A 272 -7.99 15.10 -17.74
CA ALA A 272 -8.49 13.85 -18.33
C ALA A 272 -9.78 14.08 -19.16
N LEU A 273 -10.73 14.86 -18.63
CA LEU A 273 -11.96 15.20 -19.36
C LEU A 273 -11.70 16.13 -20.55
N GLY A 274 -10.68 17.00 -20.48
CA GLY A 274 -10.23 17.79 -21.63
C GLY A 274 -9.60 16.95 -22.73
N LEU A 275 -8.85 15.90 -22.38
CA LEU A 275 -8.36 14.93 -23.36
C LEU A 275 -9.53 14.18 -24.00
N ALA A 276 -10.50 13.74 -23.20
CA ALA A 276 -11.74 13.10 -23.68
C ALA A 276 -12.52 14.04 -24.63
N ASN A 277 -12.61 15.33 -24.31
CA ASN A 277 -13.26 16.34 -25.14
C ASN A 277 -12.64 16.39 -26.54
N VAL A 278 -11.31 16.49 -26.65
CA VAL A 278 -10.61 16.48 -27.93
C VAL A 278 -10.83 15.16 -28.67
N MET A 279 -10.75 14.02 -27.96
CA MET A 279 -10.96 12.70 -28.57
C MET A 279 -12.37 12.57 -29.18
N ILE A 280 -13.39 13.08 -28.49
CA ILE A 280 -14.79 13.05 -28.94
C ILE A 280 -15.01 14.03 -30.09
N GLN A 281 -14.51 15.27 -30.00
CA GLN A 281 -14.67 16.28 -31.04
C GLN A 281 -14.02 15.87 -32.36
N GLU A 282 -12.85 15.24 -32.30
CA GLU A 282 -12.12 14.77 -33.49
C GLU A 282 -12.52 13.36 -33.95
N TRP A 283 -13.45 12.70 -33.26
CA TRP A 283 -13.88 11.32 -33.55
C TRP A 283 -12.73 10.29 -33.56
N ILE A 284 -11.74 10.47 -32.69
CA ILE A 284 -10.53 9.63 -32.58
C ILE A 284 -10.55 8.64 -31.40
N TYR A 285 -11.73 8.37 -30.83
CA TYR A 285 -11.93 7.34 -29.81
C TYR A 285 -12.33 6.00 -30.45
N ASP A 286 -12.39 4.92 -29.67
CA ASP A 286 -12.88 3.61 -30.13
C ASP A 286 -14.42 3.61 -30.22
N LEU A 287 -14.95 4.00 -31.38
CA LEU A 287 -16.40 4.04 -31.63
C LEU A 287 -17.06 2.68 -31.40
N LYS A 288 -16.44 1.60 -31.89
CA LYS A 288 -17.02 0.24 -31.80
C LYS A 288 -17.17 -0.20 -30.34
N PHE A 289 -16.14 0.07 -29.52
CA PHE A 289 -16.19 -0.21 -28.10
C PHE A 289 -17.31 0.59 -27.42
N VAL A 290 -17.36 1.91 -27.65
CA VAL A 290 -18.33 2.79 -26.99
C VAL A 290 -19.78 2.43 -27.37
N GLU A 291 -20.06 2.17 -28.64
CA GLU A 291 -21.42 1.82 -29.11
C GLU A 291 -21.88 0.44 -28.59
N SER A 292 -20.99 -0.56 -28.65
CA SER A 292 -21.36 -1.94 -28.33
C SER A 292 -21.30 -2.22 -26.83
N ASN A 293 -20.33 -1.64 -26.13
CA ASN A 293 -19.98 -1.97 -24.76
C ASN A 293 -20.07 -0.78 -23.79
N GLY A 294 -20.36 0.44 -24.25
CA GLY A 294 -20.54 1.61 -23.39
C GLY A 294 -21.99 1.80 -22.93
N SER A 295 -22.19 2.35 -21.73
CA SER A 295 -23.47 2.84 -21.23
C SER A 295 -23.35 4.27 -20.69
N GLY A 296 -24.39 5.09 -20.91
CA GLY A 296 -24.43 6.49 -20.49
C GLY A 296 -23.48 7.44 -21.25
N PHE A 297 -23.05 7.04 -22.45
CA PHE A 297 -22.19 7.88 -23.29
C PHE A 297 -22.98 9.00 -23.99
N GLU A 298 -24.02 8.64 -24.75
CA GLU A 298 -25.01 9.56 -25.30
C GLU A 298 -26.10 9.85 -24.26
N ASP A 299 -26.90 10.90 -24.47
CA ASP A 299 -28.10 11.19 -23.67
C ASP A 299 -29.15 10.09 -23.85
N TRP A 300 -29.98 9.83 -22.83
CA TRP A 300 -31.04 8.82 -22.91
C TRP A 300 -32.23 9.20 -22.02
N THR A 301 -33.38 8.60 -22.30
CA THR A 301 -34.56 8.65 -21.43
C THR A 301 -34.72 7.32 -20.72
N ASP A 302 -34.89 7.34 -19.40
CA ASP A 302 -35.14 6.12 -18.63
C ASP A 302 -36.59 5.63 -18.76
N HIS A 303 -36.88 4.47 -18.15
CA HIS A 303 -38.22 3.88 -18.15
C HIS A 303 -39.31 4.75 -17.50
N ASP A 304 -38.92 5.69 -16.63
CA ASP A 304 -39.83 6.62 -15.95
C ASP A 304 -40.07 7.89 -16.79
N GLY A 305 -39.52 7.95 -18.00
CA GLY A 305 -39.62 9.11 -18.89
C GLY A 305 -38.69 10.26 -18.51
N LYS A 306 -37.76 10.06 -17.57
CA LYS A 306 -36.79 11.09 -17.16
C LYS A 306 -35.65 11.12 -18.18
N HIS A 307 -35.42 12.32 -18.73
CA HIS A 307 -34.26 12.57 -19.59
C HIS A 307 -32.98 12.65 -18.75
N HIS A 308 -31.95 11.94 -19.17
CA HIS A 308 -30.64 11.92 -18.55
C HIS A 308 -29.56 12.44 -19.49
N MET A 309 -28.67 13.28 -18.96
CA MET A 309 -27.48 13.76 -19.68
C MET A 309 -26.41 12.65 -19.76
N GLY A 310 -25.85 12.46 -20.94
CA GLY A 310 -24.75 11.56 -21.22
C GLY A 310 -23.38 12.20 -21.00
N PHE A 311 -22.37 11.33 -20.89
CA PHE A 311 -20.97 11.71 -20.73
C PHE A 311 -20.46 12.60 -21.87
N LYS A 312 -20.85 12.30 -23.12
CA LYS A 312 -20.47 13.09 -24.28
C LYS A 312 -20.95 14.52 -24.18
N THR A 313 -22.22 14.72 -23.82
CA THR A 313 -22.83 16.05 -23.66
C THR A 313 -22.15 16.83 -22.55
N LEU A 314 -21.92 16.21 -21.38
CA LEU A 314 -21.18 16.82 -20.27
C LEU A 314 -19.79 17.27 -20.72
N VAL A 315 -19.03 16.37 -21.33
CA VAL A 315 -17.63 16.61 -21.73
C VAL A 315 -17.54 17.72 -22.78
N LEU A 316 -18.39 17.70 -23.79
CA LEU A 316 -18.39 18.69 -24.87
C LEU A 316 -18.78 20.09 -24.38
N ASN A 317 -19.74 20.18 -23.46
CA ASN A 317 -20.24 21.45 -22.95
C ASN A 317 -19.30 22.06 -21.90
N GLU A 318 -18.70 21.24 -21.04
CA GLU A 318 -18.02 21.76 -19.85
C GLU A 318 -16.50 21.74 -19.89
N TYR A 319 -15.88 20.90 -20.72
CA TYR A 319 -14.44 20.61 -20.69
C TYR A 319 -13.72 20.96 -21.99
N GLY A 320 -14.12 22.07 -22.62
CA GLY A 320 -13.42 22.60 -23.80
C GLY A 320 -11.95 22.94 -23.50
N PRO A 321 -11.01 22.77 -24.46
CA PRO A 321 -9.57 22.89 -24.20
C PRO A 321 -9.11 24.22 -23.61
N LEU A 322 -9.73 25.35 -23.99
CA LEU A 322 -9.42 26.67 -23.42
C LEU A 322 -9.72 26.76 -21.92
N LYS A 323 -10.89 26.23 -21.51
CA LYS A 323 -11.31 26.19 -20.11
C LYS A 323 -10.47 25.19 -19.32
N VAL A 324 -10.17 24.02 -19.89
CA VAL A 324 -9.29 23.05 -19.24
C VAL A 324 -7.88 23.62 -19.06
N SER A 325 -7.36 24.36 -20.03
CA SER A 325 -6.07 25.04 -19.92
C SER A 325 -6.06 26.07 -18.78
N SER A 326 -7.13 26.86 -18.62
CA SER A 326 -7.21 27.85 -17.54
C SER A 326 -7.32 27.20 -16.15
N ILE A 327 -8.01 26.06 -16.03
CA ILE A 327 -8.11 25.29 -14.77
C ILE A 327 -6.76 24.65 -14.43
N THR A 328 -6.19 23.89 -15.37
CA THR A 328 -5.07 22.98 -15.12
C THR A 328 -3.69 23.64 -15.21
N GLY A 329 -3.59 24.78 -15.89
CA GLY A 329 -2.32 25.40 -16.28
C GLY A 329 -1.62 24.72 -17.46
N VAL A 330 -2.15 23.60 -17.98
CA VAL A 330 -1.56 22.89 -19.11
C VAL A 330 -1.87 23.65 -20.41
N PRO A 331 -0.88 23.96 -21.27
CA PRO A 331 -1.12 24.68 -22.51
C PRO A 331 -2.09 23.93 -23.44
N VAL A 332 -3.00 24.66 -24.11
CA VAL A 332 -3.97 24.11 -25.07
C VAL A 332 -3.29 23.22 -26.13
N LYS A 333 -2.14 23.66 -26.67
CA LYS A 333 -1.36 22.88 -27.65
C LYS A 333 -0.95 21.51 -27.08
N THR A 334 -0.56 21.48 -25.80
CA THR A 334 -0.20 20.24 -25.11
C THR A 334 -1.41 19.32 -24.95
N ILE A 335 -2.57 19.84 -24.57
CA ILE A 335 -3.83 19.08 -24.46
C ILE A 335 -4.16 18.37 -25.79
N PHE A 336 -4.15 19.09 -26.91
CA PHE A 336 -4.37 18.48 -28.24
C PHE A 336 -3.32 17.42 -28.58
N SER A 337 -2.03 17.72 -28.34
CA SER A 337 -0.96 16.78 -28.66
C SER A 337 -1.05 15.48 -27.84
N LEU A 338 -1.42 15.58 -26.56
CA LEU A 338 -1.58 14.44 -25.66
C LEU A 338 -2.77 13.60 -26.09
N ALA A 339 -3.93 14.22 -26.34
CA ALA A 339 -5.15 13.52 -26.74
C ALA A 339 -4.93 12.74 -28.04
N ARG A 340 -4.34 13.38 -29.05
CA ARG A 340 -4.02 12.73 -30.33
C ARG A 340 -2.98 11.62 -30.18
N ALA A 341 -1.94 11.81 -29.37
CA ALA A 341 -0.93 10.78 -29.13
C ALA A 341 -1.51 9.57 -28.39
N PHE A 342 -2.35 9.80 -27.37
CA PHE A 342 -3.03 8.76 -26.60
C PHE A 342 -4.06 7.99 -27.45
N ALA A 343 -4.78 8.69 -28.34
CA ALA A 343 -5.72 8.09 -29.27
C ALA A 343 -5.02 7.25 -30.36
N SER A 344 -3.92 7.75 -30.94
CA SER A 344 -3.24 7.11 -32.08
C SER A 344 -2.29 5.98 -31.70
N THR A 345 -1.70 6.00 -30.51
CA THR A 345 -0.77 4.95 -30.07
C THR A 345 -1.56 3.84 -29.40
N LYS A 346 -1.65 2.67 -30.03
CA LYS A 346 -2.35 1.50 -29.45
C LYS A 346 -1.35 0.37 -29.17
N PRO A 347 -1.53 -0.38 -28.07
CA PRO A 347 -2.42 -0.11 -26.92
C PRO A 347 -1.94 1.12 -26.12
N ALA A 348 -2.87 1.85 -25.50
CA ALA A 348 -2.54 2.97 -24.58
C ALA A 348 -3.17 2.73 -23.22
N LEU A 349 -2.51 3.15 -22.14
CA LEU A 349 -2.99 2.99 -20.77
C LEU A 349 -2.95 4.32 -20.02
N ALA A 350 -4.08 4.72 -19.47
CA ALA A 350 -4.19 5.81 -18.51
C ALA A 350 -4.14 5.24 -17.08
N LEU A 351 -3.15 5.67 -16.30
CA LEU A 351 -2.93 5.25 -14.91
C LEU A 351 -3.29 6.40 -13.98
N GLY A 352 -4.12 6.14 -12.97
CA GLY A 352 -4.65 7.17 -12.06
C GLY A 352 -4.51 6.81 -10.59
N GLU A 353 -3.43 6.14 -10.20
CA GLU A 353 -3.16 5.53 -8.88
C GLU A 353 -2.00 6.21 -8.07
N LYS A 354 -1.97 7.55 -8.02
CA LYS A 354 -1.02 8.50 -7.38
C LYS A 354 -0.71 8.34 -5.87
N GLY A 355 -1.31 7.40 -5.15
CA GLY A 355 -0.98 7.12 -3.74
C GLY A 355 -1.35 8.25 -2.75
N LEU A 356 -0.37 8.88 -2.09
CA LEU A 356 -0.62 9.83 -0.99
C LEU A 356 -1.06 11.24 -1.44
N SER A 357 -0.95 11.57 -2.73
CA SER A 357 -1.12 12.95 -3.21
C SER A 357 -2.54 13.24 -3.73
N TYR A 358 -3.55 12.55 -3.22
CA TYR A 358 -4.94 12.74 -3.68
C TYR A 358 -5.70 13.77 -2.88
N HIS A 359 -6.70 14.35 -3.55
CA HIS A 359 -7.66 15.30 -2.99
C HIS A 359 -8.97 14.58 -2.58
N PRO A 360 -9.87 15.24 -1.83
CA PRO A 360 -11.10 14.61 -1.29
C PRO A 360 -12.07 14.02 -2.31
N ASN A 361 -11.92 14.38 -3.59
CA ASN A 361 -12.80 13.97 -4.68
C ASN A 361 -12.13 12.96 -5.63
N ASP A 362 -11.25 12.11 -5.09
CA ASP A 362 -10.43 11.20 -5.89
C ASP A 362 -11.27 10.16 -6.65
N ILE A 363 -12.47 9.81 -6.17
CA ILE A 363 -13.32 8.85 -6.90
C ILE A 363 -13.67 9.36 -8.30
N TYR A 364 -14.04 10.63 -8.43
CA TYR A 364 -14.41 11.24 -9.72
C TYR A 364 -13.20 11.49 -10.60
N THR A 365 -12.05 11.81 -9.98
CA THR A 365 -10.77 11.92 -10.68
C THR A 365 -10.37 10.59 -11.32
N ARG A 366 -10.48 9.49 -10.58
CA ARG A 366 -10.23 8.15 -11.11
C ARG A 366 -11.25 7.75 -12.16
N MET A 367 -12.52 8.09 -11.99
CA MET A 367 -13.53 7.85 -13.02
C MET A 367 -13.17 8.58 -14.33
N ALA A 368 -12.74 9.84 -14.25
CA ALA A 368 -12.36 10.63 -15.41
C ALA A 368 -11.12 10.08 -16.12
N ILE A 369 -10.09 9.70 -15.37
CA ILE A 369 -8.88 9.06 -15.93
C ILE A 369 -9.23 7.71 -16.55
N HIS A 370 -10.10 6.92 -15.90
CA HIS A 370 -10.49 5.61 -16.38
C HIS A 370 -11.39 5.66 -17.61
N SER A 371 -12.20 6.71 -17.77
CA SER A 371 -12.93 6.97 -19.01
C SER A 371 -12.01 7.06 -20.23
N LEU A 372 -10.76 7.53 -20.07
CA LEU A 372 -9.78 7.51 -21.16
C LEU A 372 -9.46 6.09 -21.62
N ASN A 373 -9.32 5.12 -20.70
CA ASN A 373 -9.10 3.70 -21.05
C ASN A 373 -10.27 3.11 -21.84
N GLY A 374 -11.50 3.50 -21.49
CA GLY A 374 -12.71 3.17 -22.25
C GLY A 374 -12.69 3.78 -23.65
N LEU A 375 -12.40 5.08 -23.76
CA LEU A 375 -12.33 5.78 -25.05
C LEU A 375 -11.16 5.31 -25.93
N SER A 376 -10.06 4.83 -25.36
CA SER A 376 -8.93 4.33 -26.13
C SER A 376 -9.05 2.86 -26.56
N GLY A 377 -10.08 2.13 -26.12
CA GLY A 377 -10.21 0.70 -26.43
C GLY A 377 -9.19 -0.17 -25.69
N SER A 378 -8.77 0.25 -24.49
CA SER A 378 -7.76 -0.46 -23.69
C SER A 378 -8.34 -1.67 -22.97
N LEU A 379 -9.66 -1.76 -22.86
CA LEU A 379 -10.35 -2.94 -22.36
C LEU A 379 -10.46 -3.95 -23.49
N GLY A 380 -10.12 -5.21 -23.24
CA GLY A 380 -10.19 -6.22 -24.28
C GLY A 380 -8.90 -6.42 -25.08
N SER A 381 -7.86 -5.60 -24.87
CA SER A 381 -6.63 -5.59 -25.67
C SER A 381 -5.40 -6.07 -24.89
N ALA A 382 -4.51 -6.80 -25.58
CA ALA A 382 -3.16 -7.07 -25.07
C ALA A 382 -2.41 -5.74 -24.92
N GLY A 383 -1.62 -5.54 -23.87
CA GLY A 383 -1.03 -4.23 -23.52
C GLY A 383 -2.01 -3.19 -22.95
N GLY A 384 -3.26 -3.61 -22.73
CA GLY A 384 -4.32 -2.83 -22.11
C GLY A 384 -4.61 -3.28 -20.68
N LEU A 385 -5.89 -3.25 -20.30
CA LEU A 385 -6.37 -3.64 -18.97
C LEU A 385 -6.58 -5.15 -18.88
N THR A 386 -6.28 -5.70 -17.71
CA THR A 386 -6.40 -7.12 -17.39
C THR A 386 -7.11 -7.29 -16.05
N VAL A 387 -7.75 -8.44 -15.84
CA VAL A 387 -8.20 -8.87 -14.52
C VAL A 387 -7.49 -10.17 -14.20
N GLN A 388 -6.80 -10.22 -13.06
CA GLN A 388 -6.27 -11.47 -12.55
C GLN A 388 -7.41 -12.34 -12.03
N SER A 389 -7.47 -13.59 -12.47
CA SER A 389 -8.37 -14.56 -11.87
C SER A 389 -7.89 -14.92 -10.47
N ASP A 390 -8.78 -15.45 -9.63
CA ASP A 390 -8.37 -15.95 -8.33
C ASP A 390 -7.36 -17.10 -8.48
N VAL A 391 -6.39 -17.13 -7.57
CA VAL A 391 -5.48 -18.27 -7.45
C VAL A 391 -6.29 -19.47 -6.93
N PRO A 392 -6.18 -20.67 -7.55
CA PRO A 392 -6.99 -21.82 -7.20
C PRO A 392 -6.51 -22.48 -5.89
N THR A 393 -6.59 -21.77 -4.78
CA THR A 393 -6.26 -22.30 -3.44
C THR A 393 -7.42 -23.11 -2.87
N LEU A 394 -7.13 -24.10 -2.02
CA LEU A 394 -8.19 -24.85 -1.35
C LEU A 394 -8.99 -23.93 -0.43
N THR A 395 -10.30 -23.87 -0.63
CA THR A 395 -11.20 -23.09 0.21
C THR A 395 -11.17 -23.61 1.64
N TRP A 396 -10.98 -22.72 2.61
CA TRP A 396 -11.03 -23.07 4.02
C TRP A 396 -12.45 -23.49 4.43
N PRO A 397 -12.61 -24.32 5.49
CA PRO A 397 -13.92 -24.79 5.94
C PRO A 397 -14.91 -23.64 6.14
N ALA A 398 -16.18 -23.84 5.80
CA ALA A 398 -17.21 -22.83 6.05
C ALA A 398 -17.29 -22.49 7.56
N LEU A 399 -17.63 -21.24 7.89
CA LEU A 399 -17.81 -20.83 9.28
C LEU A 399 -19.20 -21.25 9.77
N GLU A 400 -19.25 -22.14 10.75
CA GLU A 400 -20.47 -22.39 11.53
C GLU A 400 -20.72 -21.20 12.46
N GLN A 401 -21.69 -20.35 12.13
CA GLN A 401 -22.08 -19.23 12.99
C GLN A 401 -23.34 -19.56 13.77
N ASN A 402 -23.24 -19.55 15.10
CA ASN A 402 -24.42 -19.59 15.97
C ASN A 402 -25.15 -18.24 15.93
N GLU A 403 -26.37 -18.19 16.48
CA GLU A 403 -27.21 -16.99 16.43
C GLU A 403 -26.56 -15.78 17.11
N GLN A 404 -25.83 -16.00 18.20
CA GLN A 404 -25.11 -14.96 18.92
C GLN A 404 -24.06 -14.27 18.04
N VAL A 405 -23.21 -15.06 17.38
CA VAL A 405 -22.14 -14.59 16.48
C VAL A 405 -22.73 -13.88 15.27
N ARG A 406 -23.80 -14.43 14.67
CA ARG A 406 -24.50 -13.78 13.56
C ARG A 406 -24.99 -12.39 13.95
N ARG A 407 -25.76 -12.30 15.04
CA ARG A 407 -26.30 -11.02 15.54
C ARG A 407 -25.20 -10.01 15.83
N ALA A 408 -24.07 -10.45 16.39
CA ALA A 408 -22.94 -9.57 16.65
C ALA A 408 -22.28 -9.04 15.37
N ASN A 409 -22.10 -9.89 14.36
CA ASN A 409 -21.53 -9.51 13.05
C ASN A 409 -22.46 -8.60 12.22
N PHE A 410 -23.77 -8.62 12.46
CA PHE A 410 -24.72 -7.70 11.81
C PHE A 410 -24.79 -6.32 12.45
N ARG A 411 -24.14 -6.10 13.60
CA ARG A 411 -24.10 -4.77 14.22
C ARG A 411 -23.34 -3.78 13.32
N PRO A 412 -23.69 -2.48 13.37
CA PRO A 412 -22.91 -1.46 12.69
C PRO A 412 -21.45 -1.49 13.14
N ARG A 413 -20.52 -1.28 12.21
CA ARG A 413 -19.09 -1.23 12.52
C ARG A 413 -18.75 0.04 13.28
N ILE A 414 -17.75 -0.06 14.17
CA ILE A 414 -17.24 1.08 14.96
C ILE A 414 -16.60 2.17 14.09
N ASP A 415 -16.08 1.84 12.90
CA ASP A 415 -15.58 2.84 11.95
C ASP A 415 -16.70 3.52 11.13
N GLY A 416 -17.91 2.95 11.10
CA GLY A 416 -19.04 3.46 10.32
C GLY A 416 -18.97 3.14 8.82
N ALA A 417 -18.03 2.30 8.38
CA ALA A 417 -17.89 1.92 6.97
C ALA A 417 -19.18 1.28 6.43
N GLY A 418 -19.56 1.64 5.19
CA GLY A 418 -20.77 1.15 4.53
C GLY A 418 -22.07 1.83 4.97
N GLN A 419 -22.03 2.85 5.84
CA GLN A 419 -23.23 3.57 6.31
C GLN A 419 -23.07 5.10 6.23
N GLY A 420 -24.19 5.82 6.12
CA GLY A 420 -24.23 7.29 6.09
C GLY A 420 -23.27 7.89 5.07
N ARG A 421 -22.49 8.90 5.47
CA ARG A 421 -21.45 9.53 4.63
C ARG A 421 -20.33 8.58 4.16
N TYR A 422 -20.15 7.42 4.81
CA TYR A 422 -19.15 6.39 4.45
C TYR A 422 -19.75 5.21 3.68
N PHE A 423 -20.90 5.39 3.01
CA PHE A 423 -21.61 4.32 2.30
C PHE A 423 -20.80 3.59 1.21
N LEU A 424 -19.77 4.23 0.65
CA LEU A 424 -18.85 3.58 -0.28
C LEU A 424 -17.58 3.06 0.40
N ALA A 425 -17.22 3.52 1.59
CA ALA A 425 -15.97 3.12 2.23
C ALA A 425 -16.00 1.62 2.60
N THR A 426 -14.91 0.91 2.29
CA THR A 426 -14.74 -0.46 2.80
C THR A 426 -14.27 -0.46 4.25
N ASP A 427 -13.39 0.49 4.59
CA ASP A 427 -12.90 0.77 5.94
C ASP A 427 -12.87 2.30 6.13
N ALA A 428 -13.22 2.77 7.33
CA ALA A 428 -13.33 4.20 7.64
C ALA A 428 -12.44 4.61 8.84
N VAL A 429 -11.13 4.35 8.72
CA VAL A 429 -10.15 4.46 9.81
C VAL A 429 -10.10 5.86 10.44
N GLU A 430 -10.31 6.93 9.66
CA GLU A 430 -10.33 8.30 10.20
C GLU A 430 -11.49 8.55 11.17
N ASN A 431 -12.59 7.80 11.01
CA ASN A 431 -13.80 7.92 11.83
C ASN A 431 -13.74 7.03 13.09
N PHE A 432 -12.90 5.99 13.07
CA PHE A 432 -12.66 5.10 14.21
C PHE A 432 -12.40 5.83 15.54
N PRO A 433 -11.41 6.75 15.65
CA PRO A 433 -11.13 7.38 16.93
C PRO A 433 -12.30 8.23 17.44
N GLN A 434 -13.01 8.94 16.54
CA GLN A 434 -14.16 9.77 16.92
C GLN A 434 -15.29 8.93 17.52
N ASN A 435 -15.60 7.80 16.89
CA ASN A 435 -16.63 6.87 17.34
C ASN A 435 -16.26 6.19 18.67
N VAL A 436 -15.00 5.77 18.84
CA VAL A 436 -14.49 5.24 20.12
C VAL A 436 -14.60 6.29 21.23
N ILE A 437 -14.22 7.54 20.95
CA ILE A 437 -14.30 8.65 21.91
C ILE A 437 -15.75 8.93 22.32
N ALA A 438 -16.67 8.89 21.36
CA ALA A 438 -18.10 9.11 21.59
C ALA A 438 -18.81 7.89 22.21
N GLY A 439 -18.20 6.71 22.19
CA GLY A 439 -18.85 5.45 22.58
C GLY A 439 -19.99 5.05 21.64
N GLN A 440 -19.91 5.48 20.37
CA GLN A 440 -20.95 5.26 19.35
C GLN A 440 -20.41 4.36 18.24
N PRO A 441 -21.20 3.40 17.72
CA PRO A 441 -22.55 3.02 18.16
C PRO A 441 -22.56 2.22 19.48
N TYR A 442 -21.38 1.83 19.99
CA TYR A 442 -21.17 1.16 21.26
C TYR A 442 -19.72 1.36 21.73
N PRO A 443 -19.40 1.16 23.02
CA PRO A 443 -18.03 1.24 23.51
C PRO A 443 -17.16 0.08 22.99
N VAL A 444 -15.89 0.38 22.70
CA VAL A 444 -14.85 -0.62 22.41
C VAL A 444 -14.18 -1.03 23.72
N ASP A 445 -14.15 -2.33 24.00
CA ASP A 445 -13.53 -2.88 25.20
C ASP A 445 -12.08 -3.31 24.97
N THR A 446 -11.87 -4.03 23.86
CA THR A 446 -10.57 -4.64 23.53
C THR A 446 -10.15 -4.24 22.12
N LEU A 447 -8.89 -3.85 21.94
CA LEU A 447 -8.31 -3.53 20.63
C LEU A 447 -7.08 -4.39 20.36
N PHE A 448 -7.08 -5.06 19.21
CA PHE A 448 -5.88 -5.69 18.65
C PHE A 448 -5.26 -4.78 17.60
N LEU A 449 -3.99 -4.43 17.78
CA LEU A 449 -3.17 -3.72 16.81
C LEU A 449 -2.28 -4.76 16.11
N VAL A 450 -2.47 -4.99 14.82
CA VAL A 450 -1.72 -6.01 14.07
C VAL A 450 -0.91 -5.36 12.97
N HIS A 451 0.42 -5.26 13.13
CA HIS A 451 1.33 -4.61 12.17
C HIS A 451 0.87 -3.21 11.74
N THR A 452 0.34 -2.41 12.67
CA THR A 452 -0.27 -1.11 12.37
C THR A 452 0.28 -0.02 13.28
N ASP A 453 0.48 1.18 12.72
CA ASP A 453 0.96 2.34 13.48
C ASP A 453 0.21 3.63 13.07
N PRO A 454 -1.09 3.76 13.43
CA PRO A 454 -1.87 4.94 13.12
C PRO A 454 -1.30 6.26 13.68
N LEU A 455 -0.57 6.24 14.80
CA LEU A 455 0.02 7.46 15.37
C LEU A 455 1.13 8.06 14.52
N PHE A 456 1.87 7.23 13.78
CA PHE A 456 2.81 7.70 12.76
C PHE A 456 2.12 7.96 11.42
N SER A 457 1.16 7.11 11.06
CA SER A 457 0.63 7.03 9.71
C SER A 457 -0.53 8.00 9.42
N HIS A 458 -1.23 8.52 10.43
CA HIS A 458 -2.34 9.44 10.24
C HIS A 458 -2.00 10.89 10.63
N PRO A 459 -2.57 11.90 9.95
CA PRO A 459 -2.44 13.27 10.41
C PRO A 459 -3.18 13.49 11.73
N ARG A 460 -4.38 12.95 11.94
CA ARG A 460 -5.18 13.20 13.17
C ARG A 460 -4.77 12.31 14.34
N ARG A 461 -3.47 12.21 14.62
CA ARG A 461 -2.92 11.34 15.67
C ARG A 461 -3.47 11.68 17.07
N GLU A 462 -3.80 12.94 17.34
CA GLU A 462 -4.33 13.38 18.64
C GLU A 462 -5.64 12.67 18.97
N ASN A 463 -6.52 12.51 17.98
CA ASN A 463 -7.78 11.78 18.13
C ASN A 463 -7.52 10.30 18.42
N PHE A 464 -6.53 9.70 17.75
CA PHE A 464 -6.12 8.33 18.05
C PHE A 464 -5.57 8.18 19.46
N ILE A 465 -4.73 9.12 19.93
CA ILE A 465 -4.21 9.10 21.31
C ILE A 465 -5.35 9.12 22.32
N GLU A 466 -6.36 9.99 22.12
CA GLU A 466 -7.53 10.05 23.00
C GLU A 466 -8.35 8.76 22.96
N ALA A 467 -8.59 8.20 21.77
CA ALA A 467 -9.29 6.93 21.61
C ALA A 467 -8.55 5.77 22.30
N LEU A 468 -7.23 5.64 22.08
CA LEU A 468 -6.39 4.60 22.69
C LEU A 468 -6.37 4.71 24.23
N ARG A 469 -6.48 5.92 24.79
CA ARG A 469 -6.58 6.10 26.25
C ARG A 469 -7.90 5.62 26.83
N LYS A 470 -9.00 5.66 26.06
CA LYS A 470 -10.32 5.22 26.51
C LYS A 470 -10.54 3.72 26.41
N ILE A 471 -9.83 3.03 25.53
CA ILE A 471 -9.99 1.59 25.35
C ILE A 471 -9.40 0.84 26.57
N PRO A 472 -10.19 -0.01 27.25
CA PRO A 472 -9.76 -0.72 28.45
C PRO A 472 -8.55 -1.64 28.26
N PHE A 473 -8.49 -2.40 27.16
CA PHE A 473 -7.43 -3.39 26.94
C PHE A 473 -6.93 -3.37 25.49
N ILE A 474 -5.61 -3.20 25.32
CA ILE A 474 -4.97 -3.11 24.00
C ILE A 474 -3.83 -4.12 23.91
N VAL A 475 -3.83 -4.92 22.84
CA VAL A 475 -2.78 -5.89 22.52
C VAL A 475 -2.12 -5.50 21.19
N SER A 476 -0.80 -5.34 21.18
CA SER A 476 -0.04 -5.06 19.95
C SER A 476 0.75 -6.28 19.49
N PHE A 477 0.56 -6.65 18.22
CA PHE A 477 1.32 -7.64 17.48
C PHE A 477 2.30 -6.92 16.55
N SER A 478 3.48 -6.62 17.07
CA SER A 478 4.52 -5.88 16.37
C SER A 478 5.90 -6.41 16.77
N PRO A 479 6.85 -6.54 15.83
CA PRO A 479 8.24 -6.86 16.17
C PRO A 479 8.99 -5.67 16.81
N PHE A 480 8.42 -4.46 16.77
CA PHE A 480 9.04 -3.22 17.24
C PHE A 480 8.13 -2.45 18.22
N LEU A 481 8.73 -1.60 19.06
CA LEU A 481 7.99 -0.66 19.90
C LEU A 481 7.72 0.64 19.14
N ASP A 482 6.83 0.59 18.16
CA ASP A 482 6.34 1.75 17.42
C ASP A 482 5.45 2.70 18.27
N GLU A 483 5.12 3.86 17.70
CA GLU A 483 4.41 4.95 18.38
C GLU A 483 3.07 4.48 18.95
N THR A 484 2.32 3.69 18.19
CA THR A 484 1.02 3.18 18.61
C THR A 484 1.17 2.07 19.65
N SER A 485 2.17 1.20 19.50
CA SER A 485 2.48 0.11 20.44
C SER A 485 2.82 0.63 21.83
N LEU A 486 3.38 1.84 21.97
CA LEU A 486 3.61 2.46 23.29
C LEU A 486 2.33 2.67 24.12
N TYR A 487 1.16 2.66 23.47
CA TYR A 487 -0.14 2.78 24.14
C TYR A 487 -0.76 1.43 24.46
N ALA A 488 -0.16 0.29 24.11
CA ALA A 488 -0.72 -1.02 24.40
C ALA A 488 -0.58 -1.42 25.88
N ASP A 489 -1.41 -2.36 26.34
CA ASP A 489 -1.27 -3.01 27.64
C ASP A 489 -0.38 -4.25 27.57
N LEU A 490 -0.39 -4.91 26.40
CA LEU A 490 0.37 -6.11 26.10
C LEU A 490 1.06 -5.97 24.74
N ILE A 491 2.36 -6.24 24.69
CA ILE A 491 3.11 -6.38 23.44
C ILE A 491 3.41 -7.87 23.24
N LEU A 492 2.95 -8.39 22.12
CA LEU A 492 3.21 -9.76 21.67
C LEU A 492 4.16 -9.67 20.47
N PRO A 493 5.46 -9.98 20.64
CA PRO A 493 6.43 -9.80 19.58
C PRO A 493 6.20 -10.81 18.45
N ASP A 494 5.86 -10.27 17.27
CA ASP A 494 5.67 -11.08 16.06
C ASP A 494 7.02 -11.45 15.43
N HIS A 495 7.01 -12.52 14.65
CA HIS A 495 8.11 -12.88 13.75
C HIS A 495 8.34 -11.76 12.74
N THR A 496 9.60 -11.50 12.42
CA THR A 496 9.91 -10.86 11.14
C THR A 496 9.60 -11.83 10.02
N PHE A 497 9.36 -11.34 8.80
CA PHE A 497 9.00 -12.22 7.69
C PHE A 497 10.09 -13.27 7.36
N LEU A 498 11.34 -13.04 7.77
CA LEU A 498 12.46 -13.99 7.58
C LEU A 498 12.46 -15.15 8.59
N GLU A 499 11.66 -15.09 9.66
CA GLU A 499 11.60 -16.11 10.73
C GLU A 499 10.37 -17.02 10.62
N ARG A 500 9.51 -16.81 9.61
CA ARG A 500 8.22 -17.52 9.50
C ARG A 500 7.94 -18.10 8.12
N TRP A 501 7.00 -19.03 8.11
CA TRP A 501 6.33 -19.47 6.89
C TRP A 501 5.39 -18.38 6.35
N GLN A 502 5.38 -18.23 5.03
CA GLN A 502 4.61 -17.20 4.33
C GLN A 502 3.91 -17.80 3.13
N GLY A 503 2.64 -17.44 2.90
CA GLY A 503 1.91 -17.79 1.68
C GLY A 503 1.17 -16.56 1.16
N SER A 504 1.51 -16.11 -0.05
CA SER A 504 0.99 -14.86 -0.61
C SER A 504 0.45 -15.07 -2.03
N PRO A 505 -0.87 -14.94 -2.24
CA PRO A 505 -1.43 -14.77 -3.57
C PRO A 505 -1.21 -13.32 -4.03
N VAL A 506 -0.40 -13.14 -5.08
CA VAL A 506 -0.08 -11.81 -5.60
C VAL A 506 -1.19 -11.38 -6.58
N ARG A 507 -1.93 -10.33 -6.22
CA ARG A 507 -3.16 -9.89 -6.91
C ARG A 507 -3.08 -8.52 -7.57
N HIS A 508 -1.88 -7.93 -7.63
CA HIS A 508 -1.67 -6.56 -8.09
C HIS A 508 -0.71 -6.44 -9.27
N VAL A 509 -0.37 -7.55 -9.91
CA VAL A 509 0.59 -7.60 -11.01
C VAL A 509 -0.08 -8.24 -12.22
N SER A 510 -0.08 -7.56 -13.36
CA SER A 510 -0.69 -8.09 -14.57
C SER A 510 0.06 -9.22 -15.24
N GLY A 511 -0.71 -10.05 -15.93
CA GLY A 511 -0.23 -10.95 -16.98
C GLY A 511 -0.02 -12.39 -16.52
N PHE A 512 -0.30 -12.72 -15.25
CA PHE A 512 -0.23 -14.07 -14.71
C PHE A 512 -0.92 -14.15 -13.35
N ASN A 513 -1.26 -15.35 -12.88
CA ASN A 513 -1.58 -15.61 -11.47
C ASN A 513 -0.33 -16.14 -10.77
N LEU A 514 -0.12 -15.75 -9.52
CA LEU A 514 1.07 -16.11 -8.76
C LEU A 514 0.73 -16.39 -7.30
N PHE A 515 1.23 -17.51 -6.81
CA PHE A 515 1.27 -17.84 -5.40
C PHE A 515 2.73 -17.98 -4.97
N SER A 516 3.14 -17.13 -4.03
CA SER A 516 4.50 -17.15 -3.49
C SER A 516 4.51 -17.90 -2.15
N LEU A 517 5.52 -18.75 -1.95
CA LEU A 517 5.75 -19.47 -0.69
C LEU A 517 7.12 -19.08 -0.14
N GLY A 518 7.14 -18.57 1.10
CA GLY A 518 8.37 -18.26 1.82
C GLY A 518 8.56 -19.20 3.00
N ARG A 519 9.80 -19.62 3.24
CA ARG A 519 10.18 -20.43 4.40
C ARG A 519 10.86 -19.55 5.45
N PRO A 520 10.85 -19.94 6.73
CA PRO A 520 11.75 -19.35 7.71
C PRO A 520 13.20 -19.56 7.26
N ALA A 521 13.94 -18.48 7.05
CA ALA A 521 15.36 -18.52 6.70
C ALA A 521 16.25 -18.78 7.93
N VAL A 522 15.70 -18.55 9.12
CA VAL A 522 16.34 -18.83 10.40
C VAL A 522 15.25 -19.19 11.40
N THR A 523 15.62 -19.97 12.42
CA THR A 523 14.78 -20.09 13.60
C THR A 523 14.62 -18.71 14.27
N PRO A 524 13.48 -18.41 14.91
CA PRO A 524 13.30 -17.13 15.60
C PRO A 524 14.48 -16.77 16.49
N ILE A 525 15.04 -15.57 16.32
CA ILE A 525 16.25 -15.12 17.04
C ILE A 525 15.92 -14.79 18.50
N HIS A 526 14.67 -14.41 18.76
CA HIS A 526 14.14 -14.10 20.08
C HIS A 526 12.91 -14.95 20.39
N GLU A 527 12.32 -14.77 21.58
CA GLU A 527 11.08 -15.43 21.98
C GLU A 527 9.86 -14.77 21.31
N THR A 528 9.81 -14.83 19.99
CA THR A 528 8.72 -14.30 19.16
C THR A 528 7.81 -15.43 18.66
N ARG A 529 6.55 -15.11 18.32
CA ARG A 529 5.60 -16.06 17.72
C ARG A 529 4.87 -15.44 16.55
N ASP A 530 4.58 -16.22 15.52
CA ASP A 530 3.77 -15.75 14.40
C ASP A 530 2.34 -15.41 14.86
N THR A 531 1.83 -14.26 14.43
CA THR A 531 0.45 -13.84 14.73
C THR A 531 -0.59 -14.89 14.29
N GLY A 532 -0.37 -15.57 13.16
CA GLY A 532 -1.26 -16.62 12.68
C GLY A 532 -1.30 -17.84 13.63
N ASP A 533 -0.14 -18.29 14.08
CA ASP A 533 -0.03 -19.35 15.10
C ASP A 533 -0.69 -18.96 16.42
N PHE A 534 -0.49 -17.71 16.85
CA PHE A 534 -1.14 -17.19 18.05
C PHE A 534 -2.67 -17.23 17.94
N LEU A 535 -3.23 -16.75 16.82
CA LEU A 535 -4.68 -16.73 16.62
C LEU A 535 -5.27 -18.14 16.55
N ILE A 536 -4.59 -19.09 15.90
CA ILE A 536 -4.99 -20.50 15.89
C ILE A 536 -4.98 -21.07 17.31
N GLY A 537 -3.94 -20.78 18.10
CA GLY A 537 -3.83 -21.23 19.48
C GLY A 537 -4.92 -20.65 20.39
N VAL A 538 -5.18 -19.34 20.30
CA VAL A 538 -6.25 -18.66 21.05
C VAL A 538 -7.62 -19.18 20.66
N ALA A 539 -7.89 -19.38 19.37
CA ALA A 539 -9.17 -19.92 18.91
C ALA A 539 -9.50 -21.29 19.56
N LYS A 540 -8.51 -22.17 19.70
CA LYS A 540 -8.68 -23.46 20.38
C LYS A 540 -9.05 -23.33 21.86
N LYS A 541 -8.56 -22.28 22.55
CA LYS A 541 -8.86 -22.01 23.98
C LYS A 541 -10.21 -21.29 24.22
N LEU A 542 -10.87 -20.77 23.17
CA LEU A 542 -12.12 -20.00 23.25
C LEU A 542 -13.40 -20.85 23.08
N GLY A 543 -13.25 -22.17 23.01
CA GLY A 543 -14.33 -23.16 22.96
C GLY A 543 -14.61 -23.75 21.58
N ASP A 544 -15.48 -24.76 21.52
CA ASP A 544 -15.64 -25.66 20.37
C ASP A 544 -15.97 -24.97 19.04
N GLY A 545 -16.79 -23.91 19.06
CA GLY A 545 -17.13 -23.17 17.84
C GLY A 545 -15.91 -22.50 17.20
N MET A 546 -15.03 -21.90 18.02
CA MET A 546 -13.78 -21.30 17.54
C MET A 546 -12.77 -22.37 17.14
N ALA A 547 -12.67 -23.47 17.90
CA ALA A 547 -11.79 -24.59 17.57
C ALA A 547 -12.14 -25.24 16.22
N LYS A 548 -13.43 -25.43 15.92
CA LYS A 548 -13.90 -25.92 14.61
C LYS A 548 -13.62 -24.95 13.47
N ALA A 549 -13.71 -23.64 13.72
CA ALA A 549 -13.38 -22.62 12.74
C ALA A 549 -11.88 -22.60 12.40
N PHE A 550 -11.02 -23.07 13.31
CA PHE A 550 -9.56 -23.11 13.18
C PHE A 550 -9.02 -24.54 13.43
N PRO A 551 -9.31 -25.50 12.53
CA PRO A 551 -8.98 -26.91 12.74
C PRO A 551 -7.48 -27.22 12.60
N TRP A 552 -6.69 -26.28 12.10
CA TRP A 552 -5.27 -26.46 11.81
C TRP A 552 -4.44 -26.57 13.07
N LYS A 553 -3.35 -27.34 13.01
CA LYS A 553 -2.38 -27.43 14.11
C LYS A 553 -1.70 -26.08 14.34
N ASP A 554 -1.14 -25.54 13.26
CA ASP A 554 -0.31 -24.34 13.17
C ASP A 554 -0.49 -23.69 11.78
N TRP A 555 0.16 -22.56 11.58
CA TRP A 555 0.14 -21.78 10.36
C TRP A 555 0.71 -22.54 9.17
N GLN A 556 1.76 -23.33 9.37
CA GLN A 556 2.34 -24.16 8.31
C GLN A 556 1.34 -25.20 7.81
N ALA A 557 0.63 -25.89 8.70
CA ALA A 557 -0.40 -26.86 8.33
C ALA A 557 -1.53 -26.22 7.51
N LEU A 558 -1.91 -24.98 7.85
CA LEU A 558 -2.87 -24.20 7.05
C LEU A 558 -2.34 -23.93 5.65
N LEU A 559 -1.07 -23.52 5.50
CA LEU A 559 -0.46 -23.27 4.19
C LEU A 559 -0.38 -24.54 3.35
N VAL A 560 0.04 -25.67 3.94
CA VAL A 560 0.08 -26.98 3.28
C VAL A 560 -1.31 -27.33 2.74
N GLN A 561 -2.35 -27.23 3.58
CA GLN A 561 -3.72 -27.49 3.13
C GLN A 561 -4.17 -26.52 2.03
N THR A 562 -3.87 -25.24 2.16
CA THR A 562 -4.28 -24.20 1.21
C THR A 562 -3.65 -24.41 -0.17
N THR A 563 -2.36 -24.78 -0.20
CA THR A 563 -1.62 -25.04 -1.44
C THR A 563 -2.03 -26.34 -2.15
N ARG A 564 -2.79 -27.22 -1.49
CA ARG A 564 -3.34 -28.41 -2.14
C ARG A 564 -4.26 -28.08 -3.32
N GLY A 565 -5.02 -26.99 -3.22
CA GLY A 565 -5.81 -26.50 -4.36
C GLY A 565 -4.96 -26.17 -5.59
N LEU A 566 -3.74 -25.65 -5.40
CA LEU A 566 -2.83 -25.35 -6.51
C LEU A 566 -2.42 -26.62 -7.25
N TYR A 567 -2.20 -27.70 -6.49
CA TYR A 567 -1.86 -29.01 -7.04
C TYR A 567 -3.06 -29.68 -7.72
N ASP A 568 -4.24 -29.59 -7.12
CA ASP A 568 -5.47 -30.24 -7.60
C ASP A 568 -6.05 -29.54 -8.84
N SER A 569 -5.82 -28.23 -9.01
CA SER A 569 -6.35 -27.46 -10.13
C SER A 569 -5.70 -27.80 -11.48
N GLU A 570 -4.43 -28.20 -11.47
CA GLU A 570 -3.63 -28.46 -12.67
C GLU A 570 -3.54 -27.28 -13.67
N GLU A 571 -3.92 -26.06 -13.26
CA GLU A 571 -3.98 -24.86 -14.12
C GLU A 571 -2.64 -24.13 -14.27
N GLY A 572 -1.65 -24.46 -13.44
CA GLY A 572 -0.34 -23.82 -13.44
C GLY A 572 0.72 -24.72 -12.84
N TYR A 573 1.91 -24.16 -12.62
CA TYR A 573 3.08 -24.95 -12.26
C TYR A 573 4.07 -24.19 -11.38
N ILE A 574 4.97 -24.94 -10.75
CA ILE A 574 6.05 -24.39 -9.95
C ILE A 574 7.05 -23.73 -10.90
N VAL A 575 7.52 -22.54 -10.53
CA VAL A 575 8.49 -21.77 -11.32
C VAL A 575 9.74 -22.60 -11.62
N SER A 576 10.34 -22.36 -12.79
CA SER A 576 11.51 -23.09 -13.28
C SER A 576 12.45 -22.17 -14.03
N ILE A 577 13.66 -22.65 -14.32
CA ILE A 577 14.62 -21.91 -15.14
C ILE A 577 14.04 -21.64 -16.55
N PRO A 578 14.47 -20.55 -17.22
CA PRO A 578 13.89 -20.13 -18.50
C PRO A 578 13.90 -21.20 -19.60
N GLU A 579 14.89 -22.08 -19.62
CA GLU A 579 15.02 -23.15 -20.62
C GLU A 579 13.96 -24.23 -20.42
N GLU A 580 13.77 -24.68 -19.17
CA GLU A 580 12.68 -25.61 -18.83
C GLU A 580 11.31 -25.00 -19.13
N GLU A 581 11.17 -23.70 -18.87
CA GLU A 581 9.95 -22.95 -19.12
C GLU A 581 9.65 -22.83 -20.62
N ALA A 582 10.64 -22.47 -21.42
CA ALA A 582 10.51 -22.40 -22.88
C ALA A 582 10.15 -23.77 -23.48
N PHE A 583 10.77 -24.84 -22.98
CA PHE A 583 10.45 -26.21 -23.40
C PHE A 583 9.02 -26.61 -23.01
N ARG A 584 8.56 -26.26 -21.80
CA ARG A 584 7.17 -26.48 -21.37
C ARG A 584 6.18 -25.73 -22.27
N GLN A 585 6.42 -24.45 -22.51
CA GLN A 585 5.57 -23.64 -23.40
C GLN A 585 5.53 -24.20 -24.82
N PHE A 586 6.65 -24.75 -25.32
CA PHE A 586 6.67 -25.45 -26.60
C PHE A 586 5.75 -26.68 -26.59
N LEU A 587 5.84 -27.54 -25.57
CA LEU A 587 4.98 -28.72 -25.43
C LEU A 587 3.50 -28.37 -25.30
N GLU A 588 3.17 -27.37 -24.49
CA GLU A 588 1.78 -26.91 -24.28
C GLU A 588 1.18 -26.34 -25.57
N ARG A 589 1.95 -25.57 -26.35
CA ARG A 589 1.54 -25.10 -27.69
C ARG A 589 1.31 -26.26 -28.65
N SER A 590 2.01 -27.37 -28.48
CA SER A 590 1.81 -28.61 -29.23
C SER A 590 0.69 -29.50 -28.65
N GLY A 591 -0.06 -29.04 -27.65
CA GLY A 591 -1.19 -29.75 -27.05
C GLY A 591 -0.81 -30.73 -25.93
N TYR A 592 0.46 -30.82 -25.55
CA TYR A 592 0.92 -31.68 -24.47
C TYR A 592 0.93 -30.91 -23.14
N ARG A 593 0.04 -31.27 -22.22
CA ARG A 593 0.15 -30.84 -20.82
C ARG A 593 1.02 -31.83 -20.06
N THR A 594 2.05 -31.33 -19.38
CA THR A 594 2.96 -32.18 -18.60
C THR A 594 2.82 -31.87 -17.11
N ARG A 595 2.29 -32.84 -16.35
CA ARG A 595 2.33 -32.80 -14.88
C ARG A 595 3.72 -33.25 -14.43
N LYS A 596 4.51 -32.31 -13.88
CA LYS A 596 5.90 -32.63 -13.43
C LYS A 596 5.88 -33.45 -12.14
N GLU A 597 5.05 -33.09 -11.18
CA GLU A 597 5.02 -33.70 -9.84
C GLU A 597 3.91 -34.75 -9.73
N LYS A 598 4.29 -36.00 -9.38
CA LYS A 598 3.37 -37.15 -9.32
C LYS A 598 2.57 -37.26 -8.02
N SER A 599 3.01 -36.55 -6.97
CA SER A 599 2.35 -36.51 -5.66
C SER A 599 2.33 -35.09 -5.12
N PHE A 600 1.42 -34.83 -4.16
CA PHE A 600 1.33 -33.54 -3.50
C PHE A 600 2.58 -33.26 -2.65
N GLU A 601 3.18 -34.29 -2.07
CA GLU A 601 4.40 -34.18 -1.26
C GLU A 601 5.56 -33.68 -2.13
N ALA A 602 5.75 -34.25 -3.33
CA ALA A 602 6.76 -33.78 -4.27
C ALA A 602 6.47 -32.35 -4.75
N PHE A 603 5.20 -32.00 -4.95
CA PHE A 603 4.78 -30.64 -5.25
C PHE A 603 5.11 -29.67 -4.12
N TRP A 604 4.80 -30.01 -2.88
CA TRP A 604 5.08 -29.17 -1.71
C TRP A 604 6.58 -28.96 -1.51
N ASP A 605 7.39 -30.01 -1.67
CA ASP A 605 8.85 -29.92 -1.56
C ASP A 605 9.44 -29.03 -2.66
N SER A 606 8.99 -29.20 -3.90
CA SER A 606 9.41 -28.39 -5.05
C SER A 606 8.96 -26.93 -4.92
N LEU A 607 7.74 -26.67 -4.43
CA LEU A 607 7.22 -25.33 -4.17
C LEU A 607 8.00 -24.66 -3.04
N SER A 608 8.29 -25.39 -1.96
CA SER A 608 9.11 -24.91 -0.84
C SER A 608 10.54 -24.60 -1.28
N ALA A 609 11.12 -25.41 -2.16
CA ALA A 609 12.50 -25.23 -2.63
C ALA A 609 12.65 -24.07 -3.63
N LYS A 610 11.61 -23.78 -4.45
CA LYS A 610 11.69 -22.76 -5.50
C LYS A 610 10.97 -21.46 -5.16
N GLY A 611 10.05 -21.49 -4.21
CA GLY A 611 9.41 -20.33 -3.59
C GLY A 611 8.21 -19.74 -4.34
N ALA A 612 7.77 -20.32 -5.46
CA ALA A 612 6.58 -19.84 -6.17
C ALA A 612 5.92 -20.87 -7.10
N TRP A 613 4.60 -20.72 -7.25
CA TRP A 613 3.76 -21.32 -8.27
C TRP A 613 3.16 -20.20 -9.12
N TRP A 614 3.06 -20.39 -10.43
CA TRP A 614 2.43 -19.41 -11.31
C TRP A 614 1.64 -20.05 -12.44
N ASN A 615 0.70 -19.27 -12.97
CA ASN A 615 -0.06 -19.56 -14.18
C ASN A 615 0.04 -18.34 -15.11
N PRO A 616 0.86 -18.39 -16.17
CA PRO A 616 0.96 -17.30 -17.16
C PRO A 616 -0.35 -16.98 -17.88
N GLY A 617 -1.27 -17.93 -17.99
CA GLY A 617 -2.61 -17.72 -18.57
C GLY A 617 -3.64 -17.20 -17.57
N GLY A 618 -3.26 -16.96 -16.31
CA GLY A 618 -4.20 -16.64 -15.22
C GLY A 618 -4.80 -15.22 -15.26
N SER A 619 -4.30 -14.35 -16.13
CA SER A 619 -4.89 -13.03 -16.36
C SER A 619 -5.79 -13.05 -17.60
N SER A 620 -7.02 -12.57 -17.45
CA SER A 620 -7.95 -12.42 -18.56
C SER A 620 -7.92 -11.00 -19.12
N THR A 621 -7.88 -10.92 -20.44
CA THR A 621 -8.19 -9.71 -21.22
C THR A 621 -9.61 -9.75 -21.78
N LYS A 622 -10.41 -10.79 -21.53
CA LYS A 622 -11.74 -10.91 -22.13
C LYS A 622 -12.66 -9.83 -21.58
N LEU A 623 -13.38 -9.14 -22.46
CA LEU A 623 -14.29 -8.05 -22.09
C LEU A 623 -15.32 -8.46 -21.03
N ARG A 624 -15.89 -9.67 -21.13
CA ARG A 624 -16.86 -10.19 -20.15
C ARG A 624 -16.29 -10.29 -18.71
N ASP A 625 -14.99 -10.52 -18.58
CA ASP A 625 -14.32 -10.64 -17.27
C ASP A 625 -13.90 -9.26 -16.76
N LEU A 626 -13.61 -8.32 -17.68
CA LEU A 626 -13.34 -6.91 -17.39
C LEU A 626 -14.59 -6.09 -17.10
N ILE A 627 -15.78 -6.56 -17.46
CA ILE A 627 -17.05 -5.86 -17.28
C ILE A 627 -18.14 -6.86 -16.81
N PRO A 628 -18.02 -7.40 -15.58
CA PRO A 628 -18.89 -8.47 -15.11
C PRO A 628 -20.32 -8.02 -14.72
N THR A 629 -20.56 -6.73 -14.44
CA THR A 629 -21.89 -6.25 -14.00
C THR A 629 -22.92 -6.31 -15.11
N PRO A 630 -24.17 -6.76 -14.88
CA PRO A 630 -25.28 -6.55 -15.81
C PRO A 630 -25.48 -5.05 -16.07
N PRO A 631 -25.55 -4.55 -17.33
CA PRO A 631 -25.78 -5.25 -18.60
C PRO A 631 -24.51 -5.71 -19.36
N GLY A 632 -23.36 -5.78 -18.72
CA GLY A 632 -22.07 -6.14 -19.31
C GLY A 632 -21.39 -4.96 -20.00
N LYS A 633 -21.70 -3.72 -19.57
CA LYS A 633 -21.27 -2.48 -20.22
C LYS A 633 -20.40 -1.61 -19.31
N PHE A 634 -19.42 -0.96 -19.92
CA PHE A 634 -18.60 0.09 -19.33
C PHE A 634 -19.46 1.33 -19.09
N ALA A 635 -19.70 1.63 -17.83
CA ALA A 635 -20.55 2.71 -17.37
C ALA A 635 -19.79 4.04 -17.35
N PHE A 636 -20.04 4.87 -18.37
CA PHE A 636 -19.70 6.30 -18.30
C PHE A 636 -20.65 7.02 -17.34
N TYR A 637 -21.93 6.62 -17.28
CA TYR A 637 -22.85 6.99 -16.20
C TYR A 637 -23.02 5.81 -15.25
N SER A 638 -22.61 5.97 -13.99
CA SER A 638 -22.64 4.88 -13.00
C SER A 638 -24.02 4.74 -12.35
N ARG A 639 -24.84 3.85 -12.89
CA ARG A 639 -26.11 3.42 -12.25
C ARG A 639 -25.87 2.80 -10.87
N LEU A 640 -24.76 2.08 -10.68
CA LEU A 640 -24.37 1.53 -9.39
C LEU A 640 -24.12 2.63 -8.34
N LEU A 641 -23.50 3.74 -8.75
CA LEU A 641 -23.33 4.90 -7.86
C LEU A 641 -24.68 5.56 -7.54
N GLU A 642 -25.55 5.71 -8.53
CA GLU A 642 -26.89 6.26 -8.37
C GLU A 642 -27.71 5.45 -7.35
N GLU A 643 -27.76 4.13 -7.49
CA GLU A 643 -28.47 3.24 -6.56
C GLU A 643 -27.91 3.33 -5.14
N ARG A 644 -26.58 3.26 -4.98
CA ARG A 644 -25.92 3.34 -3.67
C ARG A 644 -26.13 4.69 -3.00
N MET A 645 -26.04 5.80 -3.75
CA MET A 645 -26.30 7.13 -3.22
C MET A 645 -27.77 7.30 -2.83
N ARG A 646 -28.72 6.74 -3.60
CA ARG A 646 -30.14 6.77 -3.24
C ARG A 646 -30.41 6.04 -1.92
N THR A 647 -29.90 4.83 -1.75
CA THR A 647 -30.04 4.07 -0.49
C THR A 647 -29.36 4.80 0.68
N ALA A 648 -28.18 5.38 0.47
CA ALA A 648 -27.51 6.18 1.50
C ALA A 648 -28.31 7.43 1.87
N ALA A 649 -28.95 8.07 0.89
CA ALA A 649 -29.77 9.26 1.09
C ALA A 649 -31.03 8.97 1.90
N GLU A 650 -31.69 7.83 1.66
CA GLU A 650 -32.83 7.36 2.46
C GLU A 650 -32.45 7.23 3.95
N ASN A 651 -31.27 6.67 4.23
CA ASN A 651 -30.76 6.52 5.59
C ASN A 651 -30.30 7.83 6.24
N SER A 652 -29.89 8.83 5.42
CA SER A 652 -29.31 10.09 5.90
C SER A 652 -30.33 11.24 5.97
N GLY A 653 -31.62 10.97 5.76
CA GLY A 653 -32.68 12.00 5.80
C GLY A 653 -32.78 12.84 4.52
N GLY A 654 -32.34 12.31 3.37
CA GLY A 654 -32.54 12.85 2.04
C GLY A 654 -31.25 13.23 1.28
N MET A 655 -31.34 13.30 -0.05
CA MET A 655 -30.19 13.53 -0.94
C MET A 655 -29.48 14.86 -0.65
N LYS A 656 -30.23 15.93 -0.39
CA LYS A 656 -29.65 17.25 -0.08
C LYS A 656 -28.74 17.21 1.15
N ARG A 657 -29.14 16.46 2.18
CA ARG A 657 -28.37 16.30 3.40
C ARG A 657 -27.14 15.43 3.16
N LEU A 658 -27.29 14.30 2.46
CA LEU A 658 -26.15 13.46 2.09
C LEU A 658 -25.09 14.24 1.30
N LEU A 659 -25.49 15.01 0.29
CA LEU A 659 -24.55 15.80 -0.52
C LEU A 659 -23.82 16.88 0.30
N ALA A 660 -24.50 17.48 1.29
CA ALA A 660 -23.88 18.43 2.20
C ALA A 660 -22.88 17.74 3.15
N GLU A 661 -23.20 16.54 3.64
CA GLU A 661 -22.30 15.72 4.47
C GLU A 661 -21.08 15.21 3.69
N LEU A 662 -21.23 14.97 2.39
CA LEU A 662 -20.15 14.56 1.49
C LEU A 662 -19.31 15.75 0.97
N GLY A 663 -19.81 16.98 1.09
CA GLY A 663 -19.13 18.17 0.56
C GLY A 663 -19.09 18.23 -0.97
N LEU A 664 -20.07 17.64 -1.67
CA LEU A 664 -20.13 17.61 -3.14
C LEU A 664 -20.87 18.82 -3.71
N GLU A 665 -20.38 19.38 -4.80
CA GLU A 665 -20.98 20.49 -5.56
C GLU A 665 -21.91 20.00 -6.67
N ALA A 666 -21.56 18.90 -7.33
CA ALA A 666 -22.35 18.32 -8.42
C ALA A 666 -23.82 18.04 -8.03
N ARG A 667 -24.73 18.20 -9.00
CA ARG A 667 -26.17 17.97 -8.84
C ARG A 667 -26.73 17.24 -10.06
N GLY A 668 -27.87 16.56 -9.87
CA GLY A 668 -28.53 15.83 -10.95
C GLY A 668 -27.64 14.72 -11.53
N ASP A 669 -27.73 14.50 -12.84
CA ASP A 669 -26.98 13.43 -13.53
C ASP A 669 -25.46 13.57 -13.43
N ARG A 670 -24.96 14.80 -13.25
CA ARG A 670 -23.53 15.08 -13.07
C ARG A 670 -22.94 14.27 -11.92
N LEU A 671 -23.69 14.00 -10.85
CA LEU A 671 -23.25 13.21 -9.69
C LEU A 671 -22.78 11.80 -10.05
N TYR A 672 -23.30 11.24 -11.14
CA TYR A 672 -23.08 9.86 -11.55
C TYR A 672 -22.18 9.74 -12.78
N LEU A 673 -21.79 10.88 -13.36
CA LEU A 673 -20.82 11.00 -14.44
C LEU A 673 -19.44 11.37 -13.89
N PRO A 674 -18.34 11.00 -14.56
CA PRO A 674 -17.03 11.54 -14.28
C PRO A 674 -17.00 13.06 -14.48
N HIS A 675 -16.61 13.79 -13.44
CA HIS A 675 -16.50 15.25 -13.46
C HIS A 675 -15.36 15.75 -12.58
N HIS A 676 -14.96 17.00 -12.79
CA HIS A 676 -14.08 17.73 -11.89
C HIS A 676 -14.91 18.39 -10.80
N GLU A 677 -14.65 18.00 -9.56
CA GLU A 677 -15.12 18.73 -8.37
C GLU A 677 -14.01 19.67 -7.91
N THR A 678 -14.37 20.91 -7.65
CA THR A 678 -13.41 21.86 -7.10
C THR A 678 -13.12 21.52 -5.64
N VAL A 679 -11.87 21.71 -5.24
CA VAL A 679 -11.45 21.48 -3.85
C VAL A 679 -11.15 22.86 -3.31
N GLU A 680 -12.00 23.37 -2.40
CA GLU A 680 -11.72 24.63 -1.73
C GLU A 680 -10.37 24.53 -0.98
N GLY A 681 -9.47 25.43 -1.32
CA GLY A 681 -8.18 25.56 -0.65
C GLY A 681 -8.37 26.14 0.75
N GLN A 682 -7.79 25.51 1.76
CA GLN A 682 -7.75 26.08 3.10
C GLN A 682 -6.84 27.33 3.11
N GLU A 683 -7.43 28.49 3.35
CA GLU A 683 -6.82 29.82 3.52
C GLU A 683 -5.84 30.29 2.42
N ASN A 684 -6.31 31.25 1.61
CA ASN A 684 -5.49 31.98 0.64
C ASN A 684 -4.77 33.15 1.32
N SER A 685 -3.52 32.92 1.74
CA SER A 685 -2.54 33.99 1.93
C SER A 685 -1.59 34.03 0.74
N GLU A 686 -1.25 35.21 0.22
CA GLU A 686 -0.29 35.37 -0.89
C GLU A 686 1.10 34.76 -0.62
N SER A 687 1.43 34.50 0.66
CA SER A 687 2.70 33.92 1.12
C SER A 687 2.67 32.40 1.36
N SER A 688 1.56 31.70 1.08
CA SER A 688 1.47 30.24 1.32
C SER A 688 1.79 29.40 0.09
N PHE A 689 2.27 28.17 0.34
CA PHE A 689 2.58 27.13 -0.62
C PHE A 689 1.59 25.98 -0.50
N THR A 690 1.32 25.25 -1.59
CA THR A 690 0.61 23.96 -1.52
C THR A 690 1.61 22.85 -1.19
N LEU A 691 1.36 22.15 -0.08
CA LEU A 691 2.14 20.99 0.33
C LEU A 691 1.74 19.75 -0.47
N ASN A 692 2.76 19.04 -0.95
CA ASN A 692 2.62 17.71 -1.54
C ASN A 692 3.55 16.71 -0.83
N ALA A 693 2.99 15.71 -0.16
CA ALA A 693 3.75 14.64 0.45
C ALA A 693 3.87 13.44 -0.50
N TYR A 694 5.09 12.95 -0.72
CA TYR A 694 5.38 11.87 -1.66
C TYR A 694 6.20 10.75 -1.02
N ARG A 695 6.39 9.62 -1.73
CA ARG A 695 7.19 8.49 -1.26
C ARG A 695 8.31 8.19 -2.23
N ILE A 696 9.49 7.88 -1.69
CA ILE A 696 10.60 7.31 -2.44
C ILE A 696 10.79 5.84 -2.08
N MET A 697 11.57 5.13 -2.89
CA MET A 697 11.72 3.69 -2.79
C MET A 697 12.34 3.23 -1.46
N SER A 698 13.26 4.00 -0.87
CA SER A 698 13.95 3.70 0.39
C SER A 698 13.16 4.10 1.63
N MET A 699 12.24 5.08 1.53
CA MET A 699 11.52 5.63 2.67
C MET A 699 10.09 5.09 2.81
N SER A 700 9.73 4.73 4.03
CA SER A 700 8.39 4.33 4.49
C SER A 700 8.38 4.32 6.03
N GLY A 701 7.21 4.20 6.64
CA GLY A 701 7.10 4.11 8.11
C GLY A 701 7.68 2.84 8.75
N VAL A 702 8.24 1.92 7.97
CA VAL A 702 8.86 0.67 8.49
C VAL A 702 10.34 0.53 8.11
N THR A 703 10.87 1.49 7.36
CA THR A 703 12.27 1.47 6.90
C THR A 703 13.16 2.43 7.67
N ALA A 704 12.57 3.33 8.47
CA ALA A 704 13.28 4.30 9.28
C ALA A 704 14.19 3.66 10.34
N SER A 705 14.03 2.38 10.68
CA SER A 705 14.95 1.69 11.60
C SER A 705 16.15 1.05 10.92
N GLN A 706 16.27 1.15 9.58
CA GLN A 706 17.27 0.44 8.78
C GLN A 706 18.40 1.39 8.33
N PRO A 707 19.59 1.35 8.94
CA PRO A 707 20.67 2.29 8.65
C PRO A 707 21.09 2.35 7.17
N TRP A 708 21.11 1.23 6.45
CA TRP A 708 21.52 1.23 5.03
C TRP A 708 20.58 2.05 4.16
N LEU A 709 19.29 2.02 4.47
CA LEU A 709 18.30 2.83 3.75
C LEU A 709 18.40 4.30 4.13
N GLN A 710 18.78 4.62 5.36
CA GLN A 710 18.98 6.01 5.81
C GLN A 710 20.25 6.65 5.28
N GLU A 711 21.31 5.84 5.07
CA GLU A 711 22.56 6.28 4.46
C GLU A 711 22.45 6.43 2.94
N THR A 712 21.59 5.64 2.28
CA THR A 712 21.41 5.67 0.83
C THR A 712 19.93 5.81 0.47
N LEU A 713 19.42 7.05 0.55
CA LEU A 713 18.01 7.34 0.26
C LEU A 713 17.68 7.17 -1.23
N ALA A 714 18.46 7.76 -2.13
CA ALA A 714 18.41 7.47 -3.56
C ALA A 714 19.68 8.02 -4.25
N PRO A 715 20.07 7.53 -5.43
CA PRO A 715 21.27 8.01 -6.12
C PRO A 715 21.29 9.51 -6.45
N HIS A 716 20.11 10.15 -6.50
CA HIS A 716 19.94 11.57 -6.83
C HIS A 716 19.66 12.45 -5.59
N VAL A 717 19.54 11.84 -4.41
CA VAL A 717 19.27 12.52 -3.13
C VAL A 717 20.60 12.66 -2.40
N LYS A 718 20.93 13.88 -1.96
CA LYS A 718 22.19 14.16 -1.25
C LYS A 718 22.03 14.03 0.27
N GLU A 719 20.80 14.13 0.72
CA GLU A 719 20.39 14.05 2.11
C GLU A 719 20.50 12.61 2.61
N THR A 720 20.88 12.47 3.88
CA THR A 720 20.94 11.20 4.60
C THR A 720 20.38 11.42 6.00
N TRP A 721 19.78 10.37 6.59
CA TRP A 721 19.28 10.36 7.98
C TRP A 721 18.22 11.40 8.39
N GLU A 722 17.91 12.38 7.54
CA GLU A 722 16.89 13.42 7.72
C GLU A 722 16.07 13.54 6.42
N ASN A 723 14.84 14.02 6.51
CA ASN A 723 14.06 14.40 5.32
C ASN A 723 14.17 15.90 5.03
N TRP A 724 13.77 16.28 3.82
CA TRP A 724 13.90 17.64 3.30
C TRP A 724 12.56 18.19 2.80
N VAL A 725 12.54 19.48 2.52
CA VAL A 725 11.48 20.15 1.78
C VAL A 725 12.06 20.69 0.48
N GLU A 726 11.46 20.30 -0.64
CA GLU A 726 11.82 20.82 -1.96
C GLU A 726 11.10 22.14 -2.21
N ILE A 727 11.87 23.14 -2.61
CA ILE A 727 11.41 24.52 -2.81
C ILE A 727 11.88 25.00 -4.19
N ASN A 728 11.06 25.77 -4.89
CA ASN A 728 11.48 26.41 -6.14
C ASN A 728 12.71 27.30 -5.93
N THR A 729 13.75 27.16 -6.77
CA THR A 729 15.01 27.93 -6.63
C THR A 729 14.79 29.44 -6.59
N ARG A 730 13.98 30.00 -7.50
CA ARG A 730 13.72 31.45 -7.54
C ARG A 730 12.99 31.90 -6.27
N LYS A 731 12.00 31.11 -5.83
CA LYS A 731 11.24 31.45 -4.62
C LYS A 731 12.09 31.35 -3.36
N ALA A 732 12.99 30.37 -3.28
CA ALA A 732 13.95 30.27 -2.20
C ALA A 732 14.88 31.48 -2.16
N GLU A 733 15.38 31.95 -3.30
CA GLU A 733 16.21 33.17 -3.41
C GLU A 733 15.46 34.42 -2.93
N GLU A 734 14.21 34.63 -3.36
CA GLU A 734 13.35 35.73 -2.89
C GLU A 734 13.17 35.71 -1.36
N MET A 735 13.17 34.52 -0.76
CA MET A 735 13.00 34.31 0.67
C MET A 735 14.33 34.25 1.45
N GLY A 736 15.48 34.41 0.79
CA GLY A 736 16.79 34.31 1.44
C GLY A 736 17.16 32.90 1.95
N ILE A 737 16.54 31.87 1.36
CA ILE A 737 16.75 30.45 1.67
C ILE A 737 17.73 29.86 0.65
N ARG A 738 18.74 29.13 1.13
CA ARG A 738 19.71 28.41 0.31
C ARG A 738 19.57 26.90 0.50
N ASP A 739 20.11 26.15 -0.46
CA ASP A 739 20.22 24.70 -0.38
C ASP A 739 20.94 24.27 0.93
N GLY A 740 20.35 23.34 1.66
CA GLY A 740 20.84 22.83 2.95
C GLY A 740 20.47 23.67 4.18
N ASP A 741 19.91 24.87 4.01
CA ASP A 741 19.44 25.69 5.14
C ASP A 741 18.35 24.96 5.93
N ARG A 742 18.33 25.17 7.26
CA ARG A 742 17.19 24.75 8.07
C ARG A 742 16.04 25.72 7.85
N VAL A 743 14.85 25.17 7.67
CA VAL A 743 13.62 25.92 7.48
C VAL A 743 12.53 25.36 8.36
N TRP A 744 11.64 26.24 8.80
CA TRP A 744 10.38 25.86 9.41
C TRP A 744 9.30 25.82 8.33
N LEU A 745 8.55 24.73 8.32
CA LEU A 745 7.30 24.59 7.59
C LEU A 745 6.14 24.62 8.57
N GLU A 746 5.17 25.50 8.35
CA GLU A 746 4.07 25.74 9.28
C GLU A 746 2.72 25.73 8.58
N SER A 747 1.73 25.12 9.22
CA SER A 747 0.30 25.21 8.87
C SER A 747 -0.51 25.59 10.12
N SER A 748 -1.81 25.80 9.98
CA SER A 748 -2.69 26.03 11.12
C SER A 748 -2.73 24.87 12.13
N LYS A 749 -2.27 23.67 11.72
CA LYS A 749 -2.19 22.50 12.59
C LYS A 749 -0.92 22.45 13.44
N GLY A 750 0.21 22.87 12.87
CA GLY A 750 1.49 22.64 13.51
C GLY A 750 2.67 23.11 12.68
N LYS A 751 3.86 22.84 13.21
CA LYS A 751 5.13 23.34 12.68
C LYS A 751 6.18 22.24 12.74
N ILE A 752 6.93 22.07 11.66
CA ILE A 752 8.04 21.10 11.55
C ILE A 752 9.31 21.75 11.01
N GLN A 753 10.46 21.21 11.39
CA GLN A 753 11.77 21.66 10.90
C GLN A 753 12.32 20.68 9.86
N LEU A 754 12.80 21.21 8.74
CA LEU A 754 13.35 20.43 7.63
C LEU A 754 14.58 21.13 7.04
N ARG A 755 15.34 20.42 6.21
CA ARG A 755 16.34 21.03 5.33
C ARG A 755 15.71 21.46 4.02
N ALA A 756 16.07 22.65 3.54
CA ALA A 756 15.67 23.11 2.22
C ALA A 756 16.50 22.41 1.14
N ALA A 757 15.83 21.85 0.14
CA ALA A 757 16.42 21.40 -1.11
C ALA A 757 15.87 22.28 -2.24
N THR A 758 16.72 23.06 -2.90
CA THR A 758 16.26 24.00 -3.93
C THR A 758 16.28 23.36 -5.30
N SER A 759 15.20 23.50 -6.08
CA SER A 759 15.14 23.01 -7.46
C SER A 759 14.28 23.90 -8.34
N SER A 760 14.73 24.17 -9.57
CA SER A 760 13.95 24.90 -10.58
C SER A 760 12.79 24.08 -11.13
N THR A 761 12.74 22.78 -10.83
CA THR A 761 11.70 21.86 -11.28
C THR A 761 10.48 21.80 -10.36
N VAL A 762 10.54 22.46 -9.20
CA VAL A 762 9.40 22.61 -8.27
C VAL A 762 8.60 23.84 -8.71
N ALA A 763 7.27 23.74 -8.75
CA ALA A 763 6.43 24.90 -9.07
C ALA A 763 6.58 26.01 -8.00
N PRO A 764 6.62 27.31 -8.38
CA PRO A 764 6.87 28.41 -7.43
C PRO A 764 5.89 28.51 -6.25
N ASP A 765 4.69 27.98 -6.39
CA ASP A 765 3.59 27.98 -5.41
C ASP A 765 3.46 26.65 -4.65
N MET A 766 4.43 25.73 -4.81
CA MET A 766 4.42 24.39 -4.23
C MET A 766 5.67 24.06 -3.44
N VAL A 767 5.49 23.13 -2.51
CA VAL A 767 6.58 22.49 -1.77
C VAL A 767 6.36 20.98 -1.70
N HIS A 768 7.44 20.20 -1.70
CA HIS A 768 7.35 18.73 -1.68
C HIS A 768 8.15 18.13 -0.53
N ILE A 769 7.57 17.17 0.19
CA ILE A 769 8.24 16.48 1.32
C ILE A 769 8.13 14.95 1.17
N PRO A 770 9.24 14.20 1.29
CA PRO A 770 9.17 12.75 1.34
C PRO A 770 8.64 12.27 2.70
N PHE A 771 7.70 11.33 2.66
CA PHE A 771 7.13 10.64 3.81
C PHE A 771 8.00 9.44 4.22
N GLY A 772 8.20 9.25 5.53
CA GLY A 772 8.88 8.07 6.08
C GLY A 772 9.85 8.37 7.24
N GLN A 773 9.99 9.62 7.68
CA GLN A 773 10.75 10.00 8.87
C GLN A 773 9.87 10.74 9.88
N GLY A 774 10.45 11.17 11.00
CA GLY A 774 9.76 11.84 12.10
C GLY A 774 9.19 10.90 13.15
N HIS A 775 9.81 9.72 13.31
CA HIS A 775 9.40 8.79 14.35
C HIS A 775 9.71 9.34 15.75
N ARG A 776 8.80 9.13 16.70
CA ARG A 776 8.94 9.42 18.14
C ARG A 776 9.29 8.17 18.95
N ALA A 777 9.12 7.00 18.35
CA ALA A 777 9.36 5.70 18.97
C ALA A 777 10.13 4.80 17.97
N TYR A 778 9.76 3.52 17.89
CA TYR A 778 10.29 2.50 16.99
C TYR A 778 11.65 1.93 17.41
N GLY A 779 12.72 2.73 17.37
CA GLY A 779 14.07 2.28 17.69
C GLY A 779 15.11 3.40 17.59
N ARG A 780 16.37 3.11 17.98
CA ARG A 780 17.49 4.06 18.07
C ARG A 780 17.85 4.71 16.72
N TRP A 781 17.53 4.03 15.62
CA TRP A 781 17.80 4.51 14.28
C TRP A 781 16.68 5.41 13.73
N ALA A 782 15.46 5.27 14.22
CA ALA A 782 14.29 6.01 13.72
C ALA A 782 13.92 7.19 14.63
N LYS A 783 14.00 7.00 15.95
CA LYS A 783 13.51 7.93 16.96
C LYS A 783 14.23 9.29 16.87
N GLY A 784 13.44 10.35 16.77
CA GLY A 784 13.92 11.74 16.78
C GLY A 784 14.68 12.16 15.52
N ARG A 785 14.51 11.43 14.41
CA ARG A 785 15.15 11.75 13.12
C ARG A 785 14.15 12.29 12.11
N GLY A 786 14.52 13.39 11.46
CA GLY A 786 13.67 14.11 10.52
C GLY A 786 12.36 14.60 11.15
N SER A 787 11.40 14.93 10.30
CA SER A 787 10.07 15.40 10.70
C SER A 787 8.99 14.63 9.96
N ASN A 788 7.86 14.37 10.63
CA ASN A 788 6.73 13.68 10.00
C ASN A 788 5.84 14.73 9.31
N PRO A 789 5.65 14.70 7.98
CA PRO A 789 4.78 15.67 7.30
C PRO A 789 3.33 15.60 7.79
N ASN A 790 2.90 14.47 8.35
CA ASN A 790 1.58 14.36 8.98
C ASN A 790 1.37 15.38 10.11
N ASP A 791 2.41 15.92 10.72
CA ASP A 791 2.29 16.90 11.81
C ASP A 791 1.84 18.29 11.33
N VAL A 792 2.02 18.60 10.04
CA VAL A 792 1.53 19.84 9.41
C VAL A 792 0.35 19.61 8.46
N ILE A 793 0.14 18.38 8.00
CA ILE A 793 -0.97 18.06 7.09
C ILE A 793 -2.30 18.17 7.84
N ILE A 794 -3.18 19.03 7.32
CA ILE A 794 -4.56 19.14 7.76
C ILE A 794 -5.35 18.09 6.98
N SER A 795 -5.73 16.99 7.66
CA SER A 795 -6.46 15.91 6.99
C SER A 795 -7.86 16.37 6.63
N LEU A 796 -8.15 16.41 5.34
CA LEU A 796 -9.52 16.40 4.84
C LEU A 796 -10.03 14.95 4.84
N ASP A 797 -11.34 14.75 4.93
CA ASP A 797 -11.93 13.41 4.89
C ASP A 797 -12.37 13.09 3.46
N ASP A 798 -11.82 12.05 2.84
CA ASP A 798 -12.46 11.41 1.68
C ASP A 798 -13.51 10.45 2.24
N THR A 799 -14.72 10.98 2.44
CA THR A 799 -15.86 10.24 3.01
C THR A 799 -16.29 9.07 2.13
N LEU A 800 -16.07 9.16 0.82
CA LEU A 800 -16.40 8.09 -0.12
C LEU A 800 -15.43 6.90 -0.03
N LYS A 801 -14.19 7.12 0.44
CA LYS A 801 -13.21 6.05 0.65
C LYS A 801 -12.99 5.66 2.10
N GLY A 802 -13.29 6.55 3.04
CA GLY A 802 -13.07 6.36 4.47
C GLY A 802 -11.63 6.64 4.94
N PHE A 803 -10.81 7.30 4.11
CA PHE A 803 -9.41 7.60 4.42
C PHE A 803 -9.12 9.10 4.40
N GLY A 804 -8.10 9.50 5.15
CA GLY A 804 -7.62 10.87 5.21
C GLY A 804 -6.92 11.28 3.92
N VAL A 805 -7.23 12.49 3.46
CA VAL A 805 -6.61 13.16 2.34
C VAL A 805 -5.37 13.90 2.83
N LEU A 806 -4.23 13.59 2.21
CA LEU A 806 -2.93 14.13 2.61
C LEU A 806 -2.42 15.25 1.71
N ALA A 807 -3.17 15.57 0.64
CA ALA A 807 -2.86 16.67 -0.28
C ALA A 807 -3.74 17.89 -0.02
N GLY A 808 -3.28 19.06 -0.47
CA GLY A 808 -4.05 20.30 -0.41
C GLY A 808 -3.86 21.14 0.85
N THR A 809 -3.03 20.70 1.80
CA THR A 809 -2.64 21.54 2.95
C THR A 809 -1.82 22.74 2.45
N ARG A 810 -2.21 23.95 2.87
CA ARG A 810 -1.43 25.17 2.65
C ARG A 810 -0.45 25.37 3.81
N VAL A 811 0.77 25.78 3.46
CA VAL A 811 1.88 25.91 4.41
C VAL A 811 2.68 27.18 4.14
N THR A 812 3.29 27.75 5.18
CA THR A 812 4.26 28.82 5.06
C THR A 812 5.66 28.28 5.34
N ILE A 813 6.66 28.85 4.66
CA ILE A 813 8.07 28.52 4.89
C ILE A 813 8.77 29.74 5.46
N THR A 814 9.57 29.53 6.49
CA THR A 814 10.47 30.54 7.05
C THR A 814 11.84 29.95 7.33
N LYS A 815 12.89 30.77 7.24
CA LYS A 815 14.24 30.34 7.62
C LYS A 815 14.29 30.09 9.13
N ALA A 816 14.94 29.01 9.55
CA ALA A 816 14.93 28.55 10.94
C ALA A 816 15.94 29.23 11.86
#